data_AF-A0A1I2JFM1-F1
#
_entry.id   AF-A0A1I2JFM1-F1
#
_cell.length_a   1.000
_cell.length_b   1.000
_cell.length_c   1.000
_cell.angle_alpha   90.00
_cell.angle_beta   90.00
_cell.angle_gamma   90.00
#
_symmetry.space_group_name_H-M   'P 1'
#
loop_
_entity.id
_entity.type
_entity.pdbx_description
1 polymer ?
#
loop_
_entity_poly.entity_id
_entity_poly.type
_entity_poly.pdbx_seq_one_letter_code
_entity_poly.pdbx_strand_id
1 'polypeptide(L)'
;MKLFETLEQQLKKEPNFVTDNGELKKWVVLNKAQNFDEELIELLLANETLKEKFFVKVKDVLVLKQNLFIEFLEQKNYLNDSYTKYKNKVGLTIDGKYFKQRNEVALVWPFKDCILEGGQTKEEQKREEIFFNEILAQDEITQLLEPKVLTNAKRIDKDGEHPFNGFKRDAELNRKRGLPEDTITDNLIIKGNNLLALHTLKEEFAGKVKLIYIDPPYNTGNDSFGYNDSFNRSTWLTFMRNRLYAAKTLLSKDGIICVQCDDNENAYLKILMDEVFENRFLNNVAVKMSEASGVKMNHAKGRFPKLKEFILMYKMPNFKGFITVDKYEQKEWDPENNIFIEDLTEEQRSELIELEAKEINDQTDVNKANEILKKAKKISLATKLKDLEFENEDEKSEWLFKNSYRIIKTAGSSSLATLVKSLDKVPKQDIAAAVSKKGVLFFYITDFNRETKQPRLQVIFADSNIFKNPCDFWQDIKTTGAIAEEGGVKLSNGKKPEKILYRLIKMITNEGDVVLDYHLGSGTTAAVAHKMKRQFIGVEQLNYGENDSVVRLKNVINGDNSGISTEEDVQWKGGGEFVYLELKKYNQTFIEQIEEAKDTKTLLQIWEQMKAKSFLNYNVDIKKQNEHLEEFKTLSLAEQKQHLCELLDKNQLYVNLSSLNDTDFACTEEEKKVTKDFYRMK
;
A
#
# COMPACT_ATOMS: atom_id res chain seq x y z
N MET A 1 40.26 25.20 4.51
CA MET A 1 39.04 25.75 5.12
C MET A 1 38.52 26.96 4.35
N LYS A 2 39.15 28.15 4.40
CA LYS A 2 38.66 29.37 3.72
C LYS A 2 38.31 29.22 2.22
N LEU A 3 39.17 28.57 1.42
CA LEU A 3 38.94 28.42 -0.03
C LEU A 3 37.71 27.55 -0.36
N PHE A 4 37.41 26.55 0.47
CA PHE A 4 36.24 25.70 0.27
C PHE A 4 34.95 26.42 0.65
N GLU A 5 34.94 27.13 1.78
CA GLU A 5 33.80 27.99 2.15
C GLU A 5 33.52 29.03 1.07
N THR A 6 34.57 29.63 0.48
CA THR A 6 34.43 30.52 -0.67
C THR A 6 33.84 29.80 -1.89
N LEU A 7 34.32 28.59 -2.20
CA LEU A 7 33.80 27.78 -3.31
C LEU A 7 32.34 27.40 -3.09
N GLU A 8 31.99 26.88 -1.92
CA GLU A 8 30.65 26.45 -1.55
C GLU A 8 29.66 27.63 -1.58
N GLN A 9 30.03 28.77 -0.99
CA GLN A 9 29.20 29.99 -1.04
C GLN A 9 28.98 30.48 -2.47
N GLN A 10 30.01 30.35 -3.32
CA GLN A 10 29.90 30.80 -4.71
C GLN A 10 29.02 29.85 -5.52
N LEU A 11 29.20 28.54 -5.38
CA LEU A 11 28.40 27.54 -6.07
C LEU A 11 26.94 27.51 -5.58
N LYS A 12 26.69 27.81 -4.29
CA LYS A 12 25.32 27.93 -3.73
C LYS A 12 24.51 29.13 -4.26
N LYS A 13 25.12 30.03 -5.03
CA LYS A 13 24.40 31.11 -5.73
C LYS A 13 23.59 30.59 -6.91
N GLU A 14 23.95 29.42 -7.43
CA GLU A 14 23.24 28.77 -8.51
C GLU A 14 22.32 27.68 -7.94
N PRO A 15 20.98 27.88 -7.95
CA PRO A 15 20.03 26.91 -7.41
C PRO A 15 20.21 25.50 -7.97
N ASN A 16 20.61 25.37 -9.24
CA ASN A 16 20.82 24.06 -9.87
C ASN A 16 21.95 23.26 -9.21
N PHE A 17 22.89 23.91 -8.50
CA PHE A 17 23.99 23.25 -7.78
C PHE A 17 23.65 22.90 -6.33
N VAL A 18 22.41 23.11 -5.90
CA VAL A 18 21.99 22.94 -4.50
C VAL A 18 20.82 21.95 -4.41
N THR A 19 20.86 21.05 -3.43
CA THR A 19 19.76 20.14 -3.09
C THR A 19 18.64 20.90 -2.36
N ASP A 20 17.47 20.28 -2.24
CA ASP A 20 16.33 20.88 -1.51
C ASP A 20 16.66 21.15 -0.03
N ASN A 21 17.62 20.42 0.54
CA ASN A 21 18.10 20.60 1.91
C ASN A 21 19.19 21.68 2.06
N GLY A 22 19.55 22.39 0.97
CA GLY A 22 20.57 23.44 0.98
C GLY A 22 22.01 22.93 0.90
N GLU A 23 22.21 21.66 0.55
CA GLU A 23 23.54 21.05 0.38
C GLU A 23 24.02 21.16 -1.06
N LEU A 24 25.33 21.21 -1.28
CA LEU A 24 25.86 21.30 -2.64
C LEU A 24 25.75 19.95 -3.36
N LYS A 25 25.21 19.96 -4.60
CA LYS A 25 25.23 18.82 -5.53
C LYS A 25 26.66 18.62 -6.09
N LYS A 26 27.58 18.15 -5.25
CA LYS A 26 29.02 17.99 -5.56
C LYS A 26 29.27 17.26 -6.89
N TRP A 27 28.44 16.25 -7.21
CA TRP A 27 28.52 15.47 -8.44
C TRP A 27 28.10 16.28 -9.69
N VAL A 28 27.10 17.17 -9.60
CA VAL A 28 26.72 18.09 -10.69
C VAL A 28 27.89 19.00 -11.00
N VAL A 29 28.49 19.57 -9.95
CA VAL A 29 29.68 20.44 -10.08
C VAL A 29 30.86 19.68 -10.67
N LEU A 30 31.09 18.42 -10.25
CA LEU A 30 32.13 17.57 -10.83
C LEU A 30 31.88 17.26 -12.31
N ASN A 31 30.65 16.91 -12.68
CA ASN A 31 30.28 16.60 -14.06
C ASN A 31 30.41 17.86 -14.95
N LYS A 32 29.86 18.99 -14.50
CA LYS A 32 30.02 20.30 -15.16
C LYS A 32 31.49 20.69 -15.30
N ALA A 33 32.32 20.40 -14.29
CA ALA A 33 33.76 20.62 -14.37
C ALA A 33 34.44 19.70 -15.40
N GLN A 34 34.04 18.44 -15.47
CA GLN A 34 34.56 17.46 -16.46
C GLN A 34 34.19 17.85 -17.90
N ASN A 35 33.04 18.50 -18.09
CA ASN A 35 32.53 18.91 -19.39
C ASN A 35 32.81 20.36 -19.78
N PHE A 36 33.59 21.11 -19.00
CA PHE A 36 33.87 22.55 -19.24
C PHE A 36 32.62 23.41 -19.36
N ASP A 37 31.64 23.15 -18.50
CA ASP A 37 30.39 23.91 -18.44
C ASP A 37 30.63 25.42 -18.24
N GLU A 38 29.95 26.24 -19.06
CA GLU A 38 30.15 27.69 -19.11
C GLU A 38 29.69 28.39 -17.82
N GLU A 39 28.55 27.98 -17.29
CA GLU A 39 27.94 28.54 -16.06
C GLU A 39 28.84 28.29 -14.84
N LEU A 40 29.36 27.07 -14.69
CA LEU A 40 30.33 26.76 -13.65
C LEU A 40 31.61 27.59 -13.81
N ILE A 41 32.14 27.71 -15.02
CA ILE A 41 33.36 28.49 -15.30
C ILE A 41 33.12 29.96 -14.96
N GLU A 42 31.98 30.53 -15.33
CA GLU A 42 31.59 31.90 -15.01
C GLU A 42 31.52 32.13 -13.49
N LEU A 43 30.89 31.22 -12.74
CA LEU A 43 30.81 31.27 -11.29
C LEU A 43 32.20 31.26 -10.61
N LEU A 44 33.10 30.42 -11.11
CA LEU A 44 34.48 30.35 -10.61
C LEU A 44 35.29 31.60 -10.98
N LEU A 45 35.10 32.15 -12.18
CA LEU A 45 35.75 33.38 -12.64
C LEU A 45 35.26 34.64 -11.89
N ALA A 46 34.00 34.63 -11.45
CA ALA A 46 33.38 35.73 -10.70
C ALA A 46 33.94 35.89 -9.27
N ASN A 47 34.76 34.96 -8.79
CA ASN A 47 35.44 35.06 -7.50
C ASN A 47 36.97 35.10 -7.69
N GLU A 48 37.62 36.20 -7.33
CA GLU A 48 39.07 36.39 -7.52
C GLU A 48 39.92 35.29 -6.85
N THR A 49 39.53 34.79 -5.67
CA THR A 49 40.27 33.73 -4.99
C THR A 49 40.16 32.37 -5.70
N LEU A 50 38.98 32.03 -6.21
CA LEU A 50 38.77 30.80 -6.99
C LEU A 50 39.46 30.90 -8.35
N LYS A 51 39.39 32.06 -8.99
CA LYS A 51 40.05 32.39 -10.25
C LYS A 51 41.57 32.23 -10.16
N GLU A 52 42.22 32.83 -9.16
CA GLU A 52 43.66 32.69 -8.95
C GLU A 52 44.09 31.22 -8.73
N LYS A 53 43.25 30.45 -8.03
CA LYS A 53 43.57 29.06 -7.71
C LYS A 53 43.40 28.13 -8.92
N PHE A 54 42.22 28.16 -9.51
CA PHE A 54 41.77 27.18 -10.49
C PHE A 54 42.02 27.58 -11.93
N PHE A 55 42.50 28.78 -12.22
CA PHE A 55 42.84 29.19 -13.58
C PHE A 55 44.33 29.48 -13.73
N VAL A 56 44.83 29.33 -14.95
CA VAL A 56 46.16 29.79 -15.38
C VAL A 56 45.99 30.71 -16.57
N LYS A 57 46.71 31.85 -16.56
CA LYS A 57 46.74 32.77 -17.69
C LYS A 57 47.78 32.30 -18.70
N VAL A 58 47.35 32.02 -19.93
CA VAL A 58 48.20 31.65 -21.06
C VAL A 58 48.02 32.72 -22.13
N LYS A 59 49.02 33.60 -22.27
CA LYS A 59 48.91 34.86 -23.04
C LYS A 59 47.70 35.69 -22.56
N ASP A 60 46.68 35.84 -23.41
CA ASP A 60 45.49 36.67 -23.16
C ASP A 60 44.27 35.84 -22.75
N VAL A 61 44.42 34.51 -22.58
CA VAL A 61 43.32 33.59 -22.27
C VAL A 61 43.52 32.97 -20.88
N LEU A 62 42.43 32.86 -20.11
CA LEU A 62 42.38 32.11 -18.86
C LEU A 62 41.95 30.66 -19.15
N VAL A 63 42.76 29.70 -18.69
CA VAL A 63 42.51 28.27 -18.86
C VAL A 63 42.21 27.65 -17.50
N LEU A 64 41.08 26.94 -17.38
CA LEU A 64 40.73 26.19 -16.18
C LEU A 64 41.72 25.02 -15.98
N LYS A 65 42.34 24.96 -14.81
CA LYS A 65 43.13 23.82 -14.33
C LYS A 65 42.17 22.70 -13.91
N GLN A 66 41.50 22.09 -14.88
CA GLN A 66 40.42 21.14 -14.69
C GLN A 66 40.79 20.02 -13.70
N ASN A 67 41.92 19.34 -13.91
CA ASN A 67 42.38 18.27 -13.01
C ASN A 67 42.59 18.77 -11.58
N LEU A 68 43.13 19.98 -11.39
CA LEU A 68 43.33 20.55 -10.06
C LEU A 68 42.01 20.88 -9.37
N PHE A 69 41.01 21.35 -10.12
CA PHE A 69 39.68 21.63 -9.57
C PHE A 69 38.95 20.33 -9.18
N ILE A 70 39.00 19.31 -10.04
CA ILE A 70 38.46 17.97 -9.74
C ILE A 70 39.16 17.37 -8.52
N GLU A 71 40.50 17.34 -8.50
CA GLU A 71 41.28 16.87 -7.36
C GLU A 71 40.93 17.64 -6.08
N PHE A 72 40.70 18.95 -6.18
CA PHE A 72 40.30 19.78 -5.04
C PHE A 72 38.93 19.40 -4.49
N LEU A 73 37.96 19.11 -5.36
CA LEU A 73 36.64 18.60 -4.97
C LEU A 73 36.71 17.21 -4.33
N GLU A 74 37.76 16.43 -4.61
CA GLU A 74 37.96 15.05 -4.13
C GLU A 74 38.78 14.93 -2.81
N GLN A 75 39.39 15.99 -2.30
CA GLN A 75 40.28 15.90 -1.12
C GLN A 75 39.54 15.58 0.21
N LYS A 76 40.03 14.55 0.93
CA LYS A 76 39.47 14.04 2.21
C LYS A 76 39.34 15.03 3.37
N ASN A 77 40.15 16.08 3.45
CA ASN A 77 40.03 17.13 4.48
C ASN A 77 38.94 18.18 4.16
N TYR A 78 38.26 18.00 3.03
CA TYR A 78 37.22 18.87 2.50
C TYR A 78 35.89 18.10 2.31
N LEU A 79 35.88 16.81 2.69
CA LEU A 79 34.72 15.94 2.85
C LEU A 79 34.35 15.85 4.34
N ASN A 80 33.98 16.99 4.94
CA ASN A 80 33.58 17.02 6.35
C ASN A 80 32.11 16.63 6.56
N ASP A 81 31.73 15.48 6.01
CA ASP A 81 30.50 14.76 6.39
C ASP A 81 30.86 13.51 7.24
N SER A 82 32.15 13.37 7.60
CA SER A 82 32.65 12.31 8.49
C SER A 82 33.13 12.90 9.82
N TYR A 83 32.25 12.87 10.82
CA TYR A 83 32.67 12.97 12.21
C TYR A 83 33.38 11.67 12.62
N THR A 84 34.70 11.73 12.85
CA THR A 84 35.29 11.40 14.16
C THR A 84 36.79 11.68 14.19
N LYS A 85 37.16 12.53 15.15
CA LYS A 85 38.52 12.82 15.61
C LYS A 85 39.08 11.61 16.36
N TYR A 86 39.65 10.66 15.62
CA TYR A 86 40.41 9.45 16.02
C TYR A 86 39.71 8.10 15.77
N LYS A 87 40.14 7.42 14.68
CA LYS A 87 40.67 6.05 14.73
C LYS A 87 41.60 5.86 13.53
N ASN A 88 42.89 5.65 13.79
CA ASN A 88 43.90 5.43 12.74
C ASN A 88 43.47 4.29 11.81
N LYS A 89 43.35 4.56 10.51
CA LYS A 89 43.22 3.51 9.50
C LYS A 89 44.61 3.08 9.05
N VAL A 90 45.04 1.91 9.50
CA VAL A 90 46.05 1.13 8.77
C VAL A 90 45.42 0.75 7.43
N GLY A 91 46.04 1.15 6.33
CA GLY A 91 45.62 0.81 4.98
C GLY A 91 46.82 0.41 4.15
N LEU A 92 46.66 -0.59 3.30
CA LEU A 92 47.70 -1.02 2.36
C LEU A 92 47.82 0.02 1.24
N THR A 93 49.06 0.44 0.98
CA THR A 93 49.42 1.36 -0.10
C THR A 93 50.44 0.68 -0.99
N ILE A 94 50.24 0.75 -2.31
CA ILE A 94 51.25 0.40 -3.30
C ILE A 94 51.40 1.63 -4.20
N ASP A 95 52.62 2.10 -4.40
CA ASP A 95 52.98 3.28 -5.19
C ASP A 95 52.26 4.58 -4.76
N GLY A 96 52.07 4.77 -3.45
CA GLY A 96 51.54 6.01 -2.89
C GLY A 96 50.03 6.25 -3.11
N LYS A 97 49.30 5.28 -3.68
CA LYS A 97 47.82 5.33 -3.82
C LYS A 97 47.15 4.31 -2.89
N TYR A 98 45.99 4.67 -2.37
CA TYR A 98 45.19 3.76 -1.54
C TYR A 98 44.50 2.72 -2.42
N PHE A 99 44.40 1.48 -1.94
CA PHE A 99 43.76 0.36 -2.67
C PHE A 99 42.33 0.67 -3.17
N LYS A 100 41.56 1.54 -2.49
CA LYS A 100 40.22 2.00 -2.91
C LYS A 100 40.19 2.80 -4.23
N GLN A 101 41.35 3.22 -4.74
CA GLN A 101 41.48 4.08 -5.93
C GLN A 101 41.88 3.29 -7.20
N ARG A 102 41.86 1.95 -7.14
CA ARG A 102 42.11 1.09 -8.30
C ARG A 102 40.84 0.30 -8.64
N ASN A 103 40.51 0.27 -9.93
CA ASN A 103 39.35 -0.43 -10.51
C ASN A 103 39.48 -1.97 -10.48
N GLU A 104 40.49 -2.52 -9.81
CA GLU A 104 40.81 -3.95 -9.84
C GLU A 104 40.20 -4.73 -8.67
N VAL A 105 39.70 -4.06 -7.61
CA VAL A 105 39.11 -4.72 -6.44
C VAL A 105 37.93 -3.91 -5.88
N ALA A 106 36.72 -4.47 -5.98
CA ALA A 106 35.59 -4.01 -5.19
C ALA A 106 35.73 -4.56 -3.76
N LEU A 107 36.02 -3.69 -2.79
CA LEU A 107 35.81 -4.03 -1.37
C LEU A 107 34.32 -3.95 -1.06
N VAL A 108 33.60 -4.99 -1.46
CA VAL A 108 32.26 -5.27 -0.96
C VAL A 108 32.44 -5.75 0.47
N TRP A 109 32.27 -4.87 1.44
CA TRP A 109 31.88 -5.35 2.76
C TRP A 109 30.42 -5.78 2.60
N PRO A 110 30.09 -7.09 2.65
CA PRO A 110 28.72 -7.45 2.90
C PRO A 110 28.36 -6.75 4.21
N PHE A 111 27.24 -6.02 4.23
CA PHE A 111 26.63 -5.63 5.50
C PHE A 111 26.31 -6.93 6.23
N LYS A 112 27.26 -7.39 7.04
CA LYS A 112 27.21 -8.65 7.75
C LYS A 112 27.45 -8.33 9.22
N ASP A 113 26.44 -8.70 9.97
CA ASP A 113 26.51 -9.05 11.38
C ASP A 113 26.69 -7.85 12.32
N CYS A 114 25.56 -7.36 12.84
CA CYS A 114 25.54 -6.75 14.16
C CYS A 114 26.06 -7.79 15.17
N ILE A 115 27.34 -7.71 15.53
CA ILE A 115 27.87 -8.45 16.66
C ILE A 115 27.41 -7.70 17.92
N LEU A 116 26.37 -8.21 18.56
CA LEU A 116 25.96 -7.82 19.91
C LEU A 116 26.95 -8.42 20.92
N GLU A 117 27.40 -7.63 21.88
CA GLU A 117 28.09 -8.17 23.06
C GLU A 117 27.07 -8.93 23.93
N GLY A 118 26.82 -10.20 23.62
CA GLY A 118 26.03 -11.08 24.47
C GLY A 118 26.83 -11.49 25.70
N GLY A 119 26.71 -10.74 26.80
CA GLY A 119 27.35 -11.07 28.07
C GLY A 119 26.62 -10.50 29.27
N GLN A 120 25.76 -11.32 29.91
CA GLN A 120 25.21 -11.02 31.23
C GLN A 120 26.06 -11.76 32.28
N THR A 121 26.80 -11.03 33.11
CA THR A 121 27.63 -11.63 34.18
C THR A 121 26.91 -11.63 35.54
N LYS A 122 25.82 -10.86 35.72
CA LYS A 122 25.02 -10.81 36.95
C LYS A 122 23.54 -10.49 36.66
N GLU A 123 22.61 -11.04 37.45
CA GLU A 123 21.16 -10.92 37.24
C GLU A 123 20.59 -9.50 37.37
N GLU A 124 21.26 -8.58 38.08
CA GLU A 124 20.69 -7.27 38.46
C GLU A 124 21.13 -6.07 37.59
N GLN A 125 21.91 -6.27 36.53
CA GLN A 125 22.47 -5.14 35.76
C GLN A 125 21.58 -4.75 34.56
N LYS A 126 20.99 -3.54 34.58
CA LYS A 126 20.43 -2.90 33.37
C LYS A 126 21.57 -2.21 32.61
N ARG A 127 21.80 -2.59 31.35
CA ARG A 127 22.80 -1.98 30.45
C ARG A 127 22.09 -1.45 29.21
N GLU A 128 22.55 -0.32 28.67
CA GLU A 128 22.23 0.07 27.29
C GLU A 128 23.10 -0.76 26.32
N GLU A 129 22.49 -1.35 25.30
CA GLU A 129 23.18 -2.16 24.31
C GLU A 129 24.16 -1.30 23.50
N ILE A 130 25.43 -1.70 23.46
CA ILE A 130 26.46 -0.99 22.69
C ILE A 130 26.62 -1.72 21.36
N PHE A 131 26.20 -1.07 20.27
CA PHE A 131 26.45 -1.54 18.92
C PHE A 131 27.91 -1.25 18.53
N PHE A 132 28.66 -2.27 18.09
CA PHE A 132 30.05 -2.08 17.66
C PHE A 132 30.20 -1.43 16.27
N ASN A 133 29.12 -1.37 15.49
CA ASN A 133 29.09 -0.76 14.17
C ASN A 133 27.98 0.30 14.11
N GLU A 134 28.38 1.57 14.14
CA GLU A 134 27.56 2.70 13.67
C GLU A 134 27.90 2.95 12.20
N ILE A 135 26.95 3.46 11.41
CA ILE A 135 27.05 3.64 9.95
C ILE A 135 28.36 4.39 9.58
N LEU A 136 29.32 3.68 8.96
CA LEU A 136 30.69 4.17 8.70
C LEU A 136 30.85 4.94 7.37
N ALA A 137 29.80 5.06 6.56
CA ALA A 137 29.80 5.79 5.28
C ALA A 137 28.40 6.31 4.94
N GLN A 138 28.32 7.46 4.28
CA GLN A 138 27.08 8.07 3.79
C GLN A 138 26.43 7.17 2.72
N ASP A 139 25.10 7.22 2.58
CA ASP A 139 24.40 6.49 1.53
C ASP A 139 24.81 7.02 0.14
N GLU A 140 25.11 6.12 -0.80
CA GLU A 140 25.27 6.46 -2.24
C GLU A 140 23.96 7.00 -2.85
N ILE A 141 22.86 6.82 -2.12
CA ILE A 141 21.51 7.26 -2.43
C ILE A 141 21.27 8.63 -1.78
N THR A 142 21.75 9.70 -2.40
CA THR A 142 21.59 11.06 -1.87
C THR A 142 20.35 11.76 -2.44
N GLN A 143 20.01 11.50 -3.71
CA GLN A 143 18.95 12.25 -4.43
C GLN A 143 17.88 11.35 -5.04
N LEU A 144 18.10 10.03 -5.10
CA LEU A 144 17.11 9.09 -5.65
C LEU A 144 15.72 9.30 -5.05
N LEU A 145 15.64 9.60 -3.75
CA LEU A 145 14.39 9.75 -3.00
C LEU A 145 13.87 11.19 -2.93
N GLU A 146 14.48 12.15 -3.64
CA GLU A 146 13.95 13.51 -3.77
C GLU A 146 12.60 13.51 -4.50
N PRO A 147 11.73 14.52 -4.29
CA PRO A 147 10.54 14.70 -5.11
C PRO A 147 10.89 14.78 -6.60
N LYS A 148 10.01 14.29 -7.47
CA LYS A 148 10.25 14.20 -8.92
C LYS A 148 9.41 15.20 -9.71
N VAL A 149 9.92 15.61 -10.87
CA VAL A 149 9.16 16.39 -11.85
C VAL A 149 8.01 15.54 -12.40
N LEU A 150 6.84 16.15 -12.56
CA LEU A 150 5.64 15.50 -13.07
C LEU A 150 5.44 15.84 -14.55
N THR A 151 5.01 14.85 -15.34
CA THR A 151 4.79 14.98 -16.78
C THR A 151 3.52 14.26 -17.24
N ASN A 152 3.15 14.41 -18.51
CA ASN A 152 2.00 13.77 -19.16
C ASN A 152 0.68 13.93 -18.40
N ALA A 153 0.51 15.08 -17.75
CA ALA A 153 -0.65 15.36 -16.93
C ALA A 153 -1.91 15.54 -17.79
N LYS A 154 -2.98 14.82 -17.45
CA LYS A 154 -4.28 14.92 -18.13
C LYS A 154 -5.42 14.56 -17.19
N ARG A 155 -6.59 15.12 -17.46
CA ARG A 155 -7.83 14.81 -16.74
C ARG A 155 -8.65 13.84 -17.57
N ILE A 156 -9.20 12.81 -16.93
CA ILE A 156 -10.00 11.78 -17.60
C ILE A 156 -11.37 11.73 -16.93
N ASP A 157 -12.42 11.91 -17.71
CA ASP A 157 -13.82 11.83 -17.28
C ASP A 157 -14.65 11.01 -18.29
N LYS A 158 -15.98 11.10 -18.20
CA LYS A 158 -16.92 10.37 -19.08
C LYS A 158 -16.81 10.77 -20.56
N ASP A 159 -16.36 11.98 -20.85
CA ASP A 159 -16.27 12.54 -22.20
C ASP A 159 -14.89 12.29 -22.83
N GLY A 160 -13.94 11.73 -22.06
CA GLY A 160 -12.65 11.27 -22.55
C GLY A 160 -11.48 11.90 -21.81
N GLU A 161 -10.37 12.10 -22.54
CA GLU A 161 -9.15 12.72 -22.02
C GLU A 161 -9.14 14.20 -22.35
N HIS A 162 -8.81 15.02 -21.35
CA HIS A 162 -8.76 16.47 -21.45
C HIS A 162 -7.39 17.01 -21.02
N PRO A 163 -6.92 18.12 -21.60
CA PRO A 163 -5.71 18.80 -21.14
C PRO A 163 -5.76 19.13 -19.65
N PHE A 164 -4.62 19.04 -18.97
CA PHE A 164 -4.53 19.39 -17.56
C PHE A 164 -4.80 20.88 -17.33
N ASN A 165 -5.81 21.16 -16.49
CA ASN A 165 -6.28 22.52 -16.18
C ASN A 165 -6.03 22.95 -14.73
N GLY A 166 -5.21 22.19 -13.99
CA GLY A 166 -4.89 22.44 -12.58
C GLY A 166 -5.52 21.42 -11.65
N PHE A 167 -4.94 21.26 -10.46
CA PHE A 167 -5.47 20.37 -9.42
C PHE A 167 -6.64 21.01 -8.67
N LYS A 168 -7.71 20.24 -8.48
CA LYS A 168 -8.87 20.62 -7.65
C LYS A 168 -8.49 20.57 -6.18
N ARG A 169 -8.93 21.59 -5.44
CA ARG A 169 -8.76 21.74 -3.99
C ARG A 169 -10.06 22.28 -3.40
N ASP A 170 -10.89 21.37 -2.89
CA ASP A 170 -12.15 21.71 -2.25
C ASP A 170 -11.94 21.91 -0.73
N ALA A 171 -11.96 23.19 -0.31
CA ALA A 171 -11.77 23.57 1.09
C ALA A 171 -12.87 23.03 2.01
N GLU A 172 -14.11 22.92 1.54
CA GLU A 172 -15.23 22.41 2.34
C GLU A 172 -15.07 20.90 2.58
N LEU A 173 -14.80 20.14 1.51
CA LEU A 173 -14.51 18.72 1.60
C LEU A 173 -13.32 18.47 2.53
N ASN A 174 -12.22 19.22 2.36
CA ASN A 174 -11.01 19.10 3.16
C ASN A 174 -11.27 19.36 4.65
N ARG A 175 -12.03 20.41 5.00
CA ARG A 175 -12.45 20.64 6.39
C ARG A 175 -13.27 19.48 6.96
N LYS A 176 -14.22 18.93 6.18
CA LYS A 176 -15.09 17.82 6.62
C LYS A 176 -14.30 16.56 6.96
N ARG A 177 -13.24 16.27 6.19
CA ARG A 177 -12.35 15.11 6.40
C ARG A 177 -11.10 15.40 7.25
N GLY A 178 -11.02 16.59 7.84
CA GLY A 178 -9.93 16.98 8.75
C GLY A 178 -8.56 17.17 8.09
N LEU A 179 -8.52 17.53 6.80
CA LEU A 179 -7.31 17.80 6.04
C LEU A 179 -7.12 19.30 5.78
N PRO A 180 -5.87 19.76 5.49
CA PRO A 180 -5.62 21.15 5.08
C PRO A 180 -6.49 21.55 3.88
N GLU A 181 -7.06 22.77 3.89
CA GLU A 181 -8.06 23.25 2.92
C GLU A 181 -7.57 23.21 1.47
N ASP A 182 -6.28 23.35 1.28
CA ASP A 182 -5.55 23.37 0.01
C ASP A 182 -5.00 22.00 -0.41
N THR A 183 -5.41 20.92 0.27
CA THR A 183 -5.05 19.57 -0.14
C THR A 183 -5.73 19.21 -1.46
N ILE A 184 -5.01 18.58 -2.38
CA ILE A 184 -5.55 18.07 -3.65
C ILE A 184 -6.70 17.11 -3.37
N THR A 185 -7.84 17.34 -4.02
CA THR A 185 -9.06 16.51 -3.92
C THR A 185 -9.30 15.67 -5.17
N ASP A 186 -8.48 15.80 -6.20
CA ASP A 186 -8.52 14.95 -7.39
C ASP A 186 -8.17 13.50 -7.04
N ASN A 187 -8.85 12.55 -7.68
CA ASN A 187 -8.36 11.19 -7.77
C ASN A 187 -7.10 11.15 -8.64
N LEU A 188 -6.07 10.40 -8.25
CA LEU A 188 -4.78 10.39 -8.93
C LEU A 188 -4.39 9.00 -9.42
N ILE A 189 -3.93 8.91 -10.67
CA ILE A 189 -3.17 7.77 -11.19
C ILE A 189 -1.78 8.26 -11.59
N ILE A 190 -0.77 7.73 -10.92
CA ILE A 190 0.63 8.08 -11.13
C ILE A 190 1.34 6.91 -11.80
N LYS A 191 1.87 7.13 -12.99
CA LYS A 191 2.71 6.16 -13.67
C LYS A 191 4.19 6.37 -13.41
N GLY A 192 4.85 5.36 -12.84
CA GLY A 192 6.26 5.41 -12.49
C GLY A 192 6.62 4.49 -11.31
N ASN A 193 7.91 4.45 -10.98
CA ASN A 193 8.40 3.62 -9.89
C ASN A 193 7.73 3.98 -8.56
N ASN A 194 7.09 2.99 -7.92
CA ASN A 194 6.29 3.22 -6.73
C ASN A 194 7.07 3.75 -5.52
N LEU A 195 8.34 3.41 -5.34
CA LEU A 195 9.14 4.00 -4.26
C LEU A 195 9.31 5.51 -4.49
N LEU A 196 9.67 5.91 -5.70
CA LEU A 196 9.90 7.31 -6.04
C LEU A 196 8.60 8.12 -6.04
N ALA A 197 7.50 7.50 -6.46
CA ALA A 197 6.17 8.08 -6.39
C ALA A 197 5.72 8.31 -4.93
N LEU A 198 6.00 7.36 -4.01
CA LEU A 198 5.69 7.55 -2.59
C LEU A 198 6.45 8.73 -1.98
N HIS A 199 7.72 8.91 -2.36
CA HIS A 199 8.50 10.08 -1.94
C HIS A 199 7.99 11.39 -2.55
N THR A 200 7.59 11.37 -3.83
CA THR A 200 6.95 12.50 -4.52
C THR A 200 5.62 12.89 -3.85
N LEU A 201 4.79 11.92 -3.50
CA LEU A 201 3.50 12.13 -2.82
C LEU A 201 3.64 12.73 -1.42
N LYS A 202 4.80 12.60 -0.77
CA LYS A 202 5.00 13.04 0.61
C LYS A 202 4.76 14.54 0.80
N GLU A 203 5.16 15.36 -0.17
CA GLU A 203 4.99 16.82 -0.11
C GLU A 203 3.50 17.22 -0.01
N GLU A 204 2.62 16.46 -0.65
CA GLU A 204 1.19 16.77 -0.70
C GLU A 204 0.36 15.93 0.28
N PHE A 205 0.70 14.67 0.52
CA PHE A 205 -0.16 13.70 1.22
C PHE A 205 0.43 13.12 2.52
N ALA A 206 1.57 13.62 3.01
CA ALA A 206 2.13 13.18 4.30
C ALA A 206 1.11 13.32 5.44
N GLY A 207 0.86 12.23 6.16
CA GLY A 207 -0.11 12.19 7.26
C GLY A 207 -1.58 12.29 6.87
N LYS A 208 -1.94 12.16 5.58
CA LYS A 208 -3.31 12.39 5.07
C LYS A 208 -4.04 11.12 4.60
N VAL A 209 -3.33 10.01 4.41
CA VAL A 209 -3.90 8.77 3.85
C VAL A 209 -4.59 7.93 4.92
N LYS A 210 -5.87 7.62 4.74
CA LYS A 210 -6.65 6.86 5.73
C LYS A 210 -6.42 5.36 5.62
N LEU A 211 -6.37 4.84 4.40
CA LEU A 211 -6.16 3.43 4.12
C LEU A 211 -5.08 3.29 3.04
N ILE A 212 -4.08 2.46 3.32
CA ILE A 212 -3.19 1.92 2.30
C ILE A 212 -3.57 0.45 2.12
N TYR A 213 -3.87 0.04 0.89
CA TYR A 213 -3.98 -1.37 0.53
C TYR A 213 -2.94 -1.67 -0.53
N ILE A 214 -2.17 -2.73 -0.36
CA ILE A 214 -1.22 -3.19 -1.38
C ILE A 214 -1.22 -4.70 -1.53
N ASP A 215 -0.97 -5.12 -2.76
CA ASP A 215 -0.82 -6.49 -3.22
C ASP A 215 0.53 -6.65 -3.93
N PRO A 216 1.65 -6.69 -3.16
CA PRO A 216 3.00 -6.78 -3.73
C PRO A 216 3.23 -8.14 -4.42
N PRO A 217 4.26 -8.28 -5.29
CA PRO A 217 4.63 -9.58 -5.86
C PRO A 217 4.95 -10.60 -4.75
N TYR A 218 4.48 -11.83 -4.89
CA TYR A 218 4.50 -12.86 -3.83
C TYR A 218 5.77 -13.73 -3.83
N ASN A 219 6.68 -13.49 -4.76
CA ASN A 219 7.93 -14.22 -4.91
C ASN A 219 7.70 -15.73 -5.13
N THR A 220 6.72 -16.10 -5.95
CA THR A 220 6.34 -17.51 -6.16
C THR A 220 7.16 -18.22 -7.23
N GLY A 221 8.00 -17.49 -7.98
CA GLY A 221 8.76 -17.98 -9.12
C GLY A 221 7.95 -18.10 -10.43
N ASN A 222 6.74 -17.53 -10.50
CA ASN A 222 5.89 -17.54 -11.69
C ASN A 222 5.64 -16.10 -12.20
N ASP A 223 6.28 -15.74 -13.31
CA ASP A 223 6.22 -14.39 -13.91
C ASP A 223 4.90 -14.10 -14.68
N SER A 224 3.77 -14.59 -14.18
CA SER A 224 2.48 -14.49 -14.86
C SER A 224 1.89 -13.07 -14.89
N PHE A 225 2.53 -12.07 -14.26
CA PHE A 225 2.04 -10.69 -14.21
C PHE A 225 3.13 -9.62 -14.41
N GLY A 226 4.15 -9.84 -15.27
CA GLY A 226 5.14 -8.81 -15.68
C GLY A 226 6.03 -8.23 -14.56
N TYR A 227 5.70 -8.47 -13.30
CA TYR A 227 6.56 -8.27 -12.14
C TYR A 227 7.58 -9.40 -12.11
N ASN A 228 8.79 -9.07 -11.70
CA ASN A 228 9.76 -10.08 -11.30
C ASN A 228 9.20 -10.81 -10.07
N ASP A 229 8.79 -12.05 -10.22
CA ASP A 229 8.26 -12.86 -9.11
C ASP A 229 9.31 -13.88 -8.61
N SER A 230 10.59 -13.64 -8.94
CA SER A 230 11.73 -14.53 -8.66
C SER A 230 12.85 -13.80 -7.90
N PHE A 231 12.51 -13.14 -6.80
CA PHE A 231 13.47 -12.46 -5.94
C PHE A 231 14.19 -13.42 -4.97
N ASN A 232 15.47 -13.15 -4.69
CA ASN A 232 16.03 -13.64 -3.42
C ASN A 232 15.23 -13.00 -2.26
N ARG A 233 14.91 -13.79 -1.22
CA ARG A 233 14.16 -13.34 -0.04
C ARG A 233 14.69 -12.05 0.57
N SER A 234 16.02 -11.92 0.67
CA SER A 234 16.68 -10.72 1.21
C SER A 234 16.44 -9.47 0.37
N THR A 235 16.46 -9.63 -0.96
CA THR A 235 16.13 -8.57 -1.92
C THR A 235 14.67 -8.15 -1.81
N TRP A 236 13.75 -9.13 -1.71
CA TRP A 236 12.31 -8.85 -1.56
C TRP A 236 12.00 -8.09 -0.26
N LEU A 237 12.59 -8.51 0.86
CA LEU A 237 12.43 -7.81 2.15
C LEU A 237 13.00 -6.39 2.10
N THR A 238 14.13 -6.18 1.45
CA THR A 238 14.70 -4.83 1.24
C THR A 238 13.78 -3.97 0.38
N PHE A 239 13.24 -4.55 -0.72
CA PHE A 239 12.27 -3.90 -1.60
C PHE A 239 11.02 -3.45 -0.85
N MET A 240 10.46 -4.32 0.00
CA MET A 240 9.29 -4.03 0.82
C MET A 240 9.60 -3.02 1.92
N ARG A 241 10.72 -3.17 2.63
CA ARG A 241 11.13 -2.31 3.75
C ARG A 241 11.15 -0.85 3.34
N ASN A 242 11.83 -0.53 2.24
CA ASN A 242 11.98 0.85 1.75
C ASN A 242 10.62 1.49 1.44
N ARG A 243 9.69 0.72 0.85
CA ARG A 243 8.33 1.18 0.53
C ARG A 243 7.46 1.34 1.76
N LEU A 244 7.51 0.39 2.69
CA LEU A 244 6.72 0.44 3.92
C LEU A 244 7.13 1.64 4.79
N TYR A 245 8.43 1.97 4.86
CA TYR A 245 8.90 3.19 5.53
C TYR A 245 8.34 4.46 4.88
N ALA A 246 8.37 4.57 3.55
CA ALA A 246 7.79 5.71 2.85
C ALA A 246 6.26 5.79 3.05
N ALA A 247 5.56 4.66 2.87
CA ALA A 247 4.12 4.53 3.04
C ALA A 247 3.64 4.92 4.46
N LYS A 248 4.38 4.52 5.50
CA LYS A 248 4.07 4.90 6.89
C LYS A 248 3.99 6.42 7.08
N THR A 249 4.81 7.20 6.37
CA THR A 249 4.78 8.67 6.47
C THR A 249 3.55 9.31 5.83
N LEU A 250 2.89 8.61 4.90
CA LEU A 250 1.67 9.07 4.23
C LEU A 250 0.41 8.80 5.07
N LEU A 251 0.42 7.76 5.90
CA LEU A 251 -0.74 7.40 6.72
C LEU A 251 -1.12 8.48 7.74
N SER A 252 -2.41 8.76 7.86
CA SER A 252 -2.97 9.56 8.95
C SER A 252 -2.71 8.90 10.30
N LYS A 253 -2.75 9.67 11.39
CA LYS A 253 -2.47 9.16 12.74
C LYS A 253 -3.42 8.03 13.17
N ASP A 254 -4.59 7.94 12.56
CA ASP A 254 -5.63 6.95 12.77
C ASP A 254 -5.87 6.04 11.55
N GLY A 255 -4.92 6.03 10.60
CA GLY A 255 -4.97 5.22 9.39
C GLY A 255 -4.57 3.76 9.60
N ILE A 256 -4.82 2.94 8.59
CA ILE A 256 -4.47 1.52 8.54
C ILE A 256 -3.74 1.22 7.24
N ILE A 257 -2.75 0.32 7.31
CA ILE A 257 -2.20 -0.36 6.14
C ILE A 257 -2.61 -1.82 6.14
N CYS A 258 -3.05 -2.30 4.98
CA CYS A 258 -3.38 -3.68 4.67
C CYS A 258 -2.43 -4.18 3.58
N VAL A 259 -1.71 -5.27 3.85
CA VAL A 259 -0.83 -5.90 2.86
C VAL A 259 -1.30 -7.33 2.63
N GLN A 260 -1.73 -7.64 1.41
CA GLN A 260 -2.08 -9.00 1.03
C GLN A 260 -0.83 -9.76 0.58
N CYS A 261 -0.68 -11.00 1.05
CA CYS A 261 0.42 -11.87 0.68
C CYS A 261 0.03 -13.34 0.78
N ASP A 262 0.82 -14.19 0.16
CA ASP A 262 0.65 -15.63 0.26
C ASP A 262 1.44 -16.26 1.43
N ASP A 263 1.39 -17.58 1.57
CA ASP A 263 2.11 -18.32 2.61
C ASP A 263 3.64 -18.26 2.49
N ASN A 264 4.19 -17.95 1.32
CA ASN A 264 5.63 -17.89 1.15
C ASN A 264 6.21 -16.73 1.94
N GLU A 265 5.64 -15.52 1.81
CA GLU A 265 6.21 -14.29 2.38
C GLU A 265 5.56 -13.84 3.70
N ASN A 266 4.36 -14.33 4.05
CA ASN A 266 3.58 -13.82 5.19
C ASN A 266 4.36 -13.72 6.52
N ALA A 267 5.14 -14.74 6.89
CA ALA A 267 5.88 -14.73 8.14
C ALA A 267 7.00 -13.67 8.17
N TYR A 268 7.74 -13.53 7.07
CA TYR A 268 8.85 -12.58 6.96
C TYR A 268 8.33 -11.15 6.84
N LEU A 269 7.25 -10.95 6.08
CA LEU A 269 6.55 -9.68 5.98
C LEU A 269 6.01 -9.23 7.34
N LYS A 270 5.44 -10.13 8.13
CA LYS A 270 4.97 -9.82 9.49
C LYS A 270 6.09 -9.28 10.37
N ILE A 271 7.26 -9.93 10.38
CA ILE A 271 8.42 -9.49 11.17
C ILE A 271 8.87 -8.10 10.72
N LEU A 272 8.97 -7.89 9.40
CA LEU A 272 9.34 -6.59 8.83
C LEU A 272 8.33 -5.50 9.20
N MET A 273 7.03 -5.79 9.13
CA MET A 273 5.99 -4.82 9.49
C MET A 273 5.95 -4.55 11.00
N ASP A 274 6.28 -5.52 11.86
CA ASP A 274 6.47 -5.29 13.29
C ASP A 274 7.58 -4.27 13.57
N GLU A 275 8.70 -4.34 12.84
CA GLU A 275 9.75 -3.31 12.90
C GLU A 275 9.22 -1.95 12.42
N VAL A 276 8.72 -1.89 11.18
CA VAL A 276 8.35 -0.62 10.54
C VAL A 276 7.24 0.09 11.31
N PHE A 277 6.22 -0.63 11.78
CA PHE A 277 5.06 -0.04 12.45
C PHE A 277 5.14 -0.08 13.98
N GLU A 278 6.28 -0.48 14.55
CA GLU A 278 6.55 -0.53 15.99
C GLU A 278 5.55 -1.41 16.76
N ASN A 279 5.39 -2.67 16.32
CA ASN A 279 4.50 -3.67 16.92
C ASN A 279 3.01 -3.26 17.00
N ARG A 280 2.55 -2.35 16.12
CA ARG A 280 1.12 -1.95 16.02
C ARG A 280 0.29 -2.88 15.16
N PHE A 281 0.55 -4.18 15.28
CA PHE A 281 -0.23 -5.22 14.61
C PHE A 281 -1.69 -5.16 15.05
N LEU A 282 -2.61 -5.28 14.10
CA LEU A 282 -4.05 -5.33 14.33
C LEU A 282 -4.56 -6.76 14.15
N ASN A 283 -4.51 -7.29 12.93
CA ASN A 283 -5.02 -8.60 12.58
C ASN A 283 -4.22 -9.22 11.43
N ASN A 284 -4.23 -10.56 11.35
CA ASN A 284 -3.81 -11.32 10.17
C ASN A 284 -5.01 -12.12 9.69
N VAL A 285 -5.63 -11.67 8.59
CA VAL A 285 -6.86 -12.26 8.07
C VAL A 285 -6.52 -13.30 7.01
N ALA A 286 -6.95 -14.54 7.20
CA ALA A 286 -6.92 -15.56 6.17
C ALA A 286 -8.13 -15.40 5.23
N VAL A 287 -7.91 -15.25 3.93
CA VAL A 287 -8.97 -15.17 2.93
C VAL A 287 -8.91 -16.41 2.05
N LYS A 288 -10.04 -17.10 1.90
CA LYS A 288 -10.18 -18.20 0.94
C LYS A 288 -10.13 -17.61 -0.46
N MET A 289 -9.04 -17.88 -1.18
CA MET A 289 -8.81 -17.37 -2.55
C MET A 289 -9.08 -18.43 -3.61
N SER A 290 -9.23 -19.70 -3.24
CA SER A 290 -9.60 -20.74 -4.20
C SER A 290 -10.38 -21.91 -3.61
N GLU A 291 -11.08 -22.66 -4.46
CA GLU A 291 -11.89 -23.83 -4.08
C GLU A 291 -11.08 -25.13 -3.96
N ALA A 292 -11.52 -26.05 -3.11
CA ALA A 292 -10.92 -27.38 -2.94
C ALA A 292 -11.27 -28.35 -4.08
N SER A 293 -11.02 -27.95 -5.33
CA SER A 293 -11.43 -28.68 -6.53
C SER A 293 -10.42 -28.55 -7.68
N GLY A 294 -10.51 -29.44 -8.67
CA GLY A 294 -9.70 -29.40 -9.89
C GLY A 294 -8.28 -29.97 -9.73
N VAL A 295 -7.40 -29.63 -10.69
CA VAL A 295 -6.04 -30.18 -10.84
C VAL A 295 -5.19 -30.04 -9.57
N LYS A 296 -5.41 -28.99 -8.77
CA LYS A 296 -4.71 -28.76 -7.50
C LYS A 296 -4.87 -29.92 -6.50
N MET A 297 -5.98 -30.67 -6.58
CA MET A 297 -6.24 -31.81 -5.70
C MET A 297 -5.38 -33.03 -6.04
N ASN A 298 -4.77 -33.07 -7.23
CA ASN A 298 -3.87 -34.16 -7.63
C ASN A 298 -2.63 -34.24 -6.72
N HIS A 299 -2.24 -33.12 -6.11
CA HIS A 299 -1.11 -33.05 -5.18
C HIS A 299 -1.52 -33.26 -3.71
N ALA A 300 -2.80 -33.50 -3.42
CA ALA A 300 -3.32 -33.61 -2.05
C ALA A 300 -2.68 -34.77 -1.25
N LYS A 301 -2.15 -35.79 -1.94
CA LYS A 301 -1.39 -36.88 -1.31
C LYS A 301 -0.02 -36.46 -0.79
N GLY A 302 0.61 -35.45 -1.40
CA GLY A 302 1.95 -34.97 -1.04
C GLY A 302 1.94 -33.78 -0.08
N ARG A 303 0.91 -32.95 -0.12
CA ARG A 303 0.72 -31.79 0.76
C ARG A 303 -0.73 -31.33 0.77
N PHE A 304 -1.13 -30.58 1.80
CA PHE A 304 -2.42 -29.92 1.79
C PHE A 304 -2.48 -28.85 0.68
N PRO A 305 -3.52 -28.86 -0.17
CA PRO A 305 -3.70 -27.84 -1.20
C PRO A 305 -3.80 -26.43 -0.60
N LYS A 306 -3.10 -25.46 -1.20
CA LYS A 306 -3.17 -24.04 -0.82
C LYS A 306 -4.48 -23.44 -1.34
N LEU A 307 -5.33 -23.01 -0.42
CA LEU A 307 -6.63 -22.40 -0.73
C LEU A 307 -6.78 -20.96 -0.23
N LYS A 308 -5.81 -20.48 0.54
CA LYS A 308 -5.90 -19.20 1.25
C LYS A 308 -4.69 -18.31 0.99
N GLU A 309 -4.94 -17.02 1.10
CA GLU A 309 -3.95 -15.95 1.24
C GLU A 309 -4.19 -15.21 2.55
N PHE A 310 -3.31 -14.28 2.89
CA PHE A 310 -3.31 -13.54 4.15
C PHE A 310 -3.36 -12.03 3.89
N ILE A 311 -4.08 -11.29 4.73
CA ILE A 311 -4.07 -9.83 4.77
C ILE A 311 -3.55 -9.40 6.14
N LEU A 312 -2.34 -8.85 6.16
CA LEU A 312 -1.74 -8.27 7.35
C LEU A 312 -2.21 -6.84 7.54
N MET A 313 -2.76 -6.54 8.71
CA MET A 313 -3.29 -5.24 9.07
C MET A 313 -2.46 -4.60 10.18
N TYR A 314 -1.99 -3.38 9.95
CA TYR A 314 -1.30 -2.56 10.96
C TYR A 314 -1.97 -1.20 11.09
N LYS A 315 -2.07 -0.73 12.34
CA LYS A 315 -2.73 0.52 12.68
C LYS A 315 -1.74 1.61 13.05
N MET A 316 -2.12 2.85 12.77
CA MET A 316 -1.44 4.03 13.31
C MET A 316 -1.92 4.32 14.75
N PRO A 317 -1.13 5.07 15.56
CA PRO A 317 -1.33 5.19 17.01
C PRO A 317 -2.73 5.60 17.48
N ASN A 318 -3.45 6.41 16.70
CA ASN A 318 -4.73 6.98 17.08
C ASN A 318 -5.94 6.18 16.58
N PHE A 319 -5.74 5.02 15.94
CA PHE A 319 -6.85 4.18 15.53
C PHE A 319 -7.66 3.70 16.74
N LYS A 320 -8.96 4.01 16.77
CA LYS A 320 -9.87 3.68 17.88
C LYS A 320 -10.72 2.44 17.63
N GLY A 321 -10.97 2.11 16.37
CA GLY A 321 -11.84 1.03 15.96
C GLY A 321 -12.32 1.22 14.53
N PHE A 322 -12.92 0.17 13.96
CA PHE A 322 -13.59 0.26 12.66
C PHE A 322 -14.80 1.18 12.75
N ILE A 323 -15.11 1.88 11.64
CA ILE A 323 -16.27 2.77 11.54
C ILE A 323 -17.57 1.97 11.59
N THR A 324 -17.55 0.81 10.94
CA THR A 324 -18.64 -0.16 10.94
C THR A 324 -18.08 -1.56 10.77
N VAL A 325 -18.93 -2.56 10.97
CA VAL A 325 -18.61 -3.97 10.75
C VAL A 325 -19.44 -4.47 9.58
N ASP A 326 -18.79 -4.87 8.49
CA ASP A 326 -19.44 -5.44 7.31
C ASP A 326 -19.86 -6.89 7.59
N LYS A 327 -21.01 -7.03 8.29
CA LYS A 327 -21.58 -8.34 8.58
C LYS A 327 -21.99 -9.03 7.28
N TYR A 328 -21.75 -10.34 7.20
CA TYR A 328 -22.16 -11.15 6.06
C TYR A 328 -23.35 -12.02 6.43
N GLU A 329 -24.21 -12.28 5.45
CA GLU A 329 -25.35 -13.16 5.59
C GLU A 329 -24.92 -14.64 5.55
N GLN A 330 -25.46 -15.43 6.47
CA GLN A 330 -25.30 -16.86 6.48
C GLN A 330 -26.16 -17.49 5.38
N LYS A 331 -25.54 -18.25 4.47
CA LYS A 331 -26.25 -18.92 3.37
C LYS A 331 -26.85 -20.28 3.73
N GLU A 332 -26.31 -20.92 4.75
CA GLU A 332 -26.75 -22.24 5.18
C GLU A 332 -27.66 -22.13 6.39
N TRP A 333 -28.87 -22.66 6.29
CA TRP A 333 -29.81 -22.68 7.40
C TRP A 333 -29.27 -23.52 8.58
N ASP A 334 -29.34 -22.98 9.79
CA ASP A 334 -28.98 -23.73 11.00
C ASP A 334 -30.13 -24.69 11.37
N PRO A 335 -29.94 -26.01 11.28
CA PRO A 335 -30.99 -26.98 11.58
C PRO A 335 -31.42 -26.98 13.05
N GLU A 336 -30.68 -26.34 13.97
CA GLU A 336 -31.16 -26.12 15.34
C GLU A 336 -32.36 -25.16 15.40
N ASN A 337 -32.51 -24.27 14.41
CA ASN A 337 -33.70 -23.42 14.25
C ASN A 337 -34.85 -24.30 13.73
N ASN A 338 -35.55 -24.95 14.67
CA ASN A 338 -36.48 -26.04 14.39
C ASN A 338 -37.90 -25.83 14.95
N ILE A 339 -38.17 -24.65 15.51
CA ILE A 339 -39.47 -24.30 16.09
C ILE A 339 -40.02 -23.07 15.37
N PHE A 340 -41.24 -23.17 14.86
CA PHE A 340 -41.94 -22.07 14.19
C PHE A 340 -42.97 -21.43 15.14
N ILE A 341 -43.04 -20.11 15.12
CA ILE A 341 -43.93 -19.31 15.95
C ILE A 341 -45.07 -18.77 15.08
N GLU A 342 -46.26 -19.36 15.24
CA GLU A 342 -47.50 -18.85 14.65
C GLU A 342 -47.96 -17.59 15.37
N ASP A 343 -48.68 -16.73 14.64
CA ASP A 343 -49.26 -15.47 15.13
C ASP A 343 -48.24 -14.45 15.67
N LEU A 344 -47.00 -14.50 15.19
CA LEU A 344 -45.99 -13.45 15.35
C LEU A 344 -45.75 -12.75 14.00
N THR A 345 -45.87 -11.43 14.00
CA THR A 345 -45.65 -10.54 12.84
C THR A 345 -44.26 -9.89 12.89
N GLU A 346 -43.79 -9.34 11.76
CA GLU A 346 -42.50 -8.63 11.68
C GLU A 346 -42.51 -7.34 12.52
N GLU A 347 -43.64 -6.63 12.58
CA GLU A 347 -43.80 -5.44 13.41
C GLU A 347 -43.69 -5.79 14.90
N GLN A 348 -44.35 -6.87 15.32
CA GLN A 348 -44.24 -7.37 16.68
C GLN A 348 -42.82 -7.84 17.02
N ARG A 349 -42.14 -8.52 16.08
CA ARG A 349 -40.74 -8.91 16.29
C ARG A 349 -39.84 -7.67 16.41
N SER A 350 -40.08 -6.63 15.62
CA SER A 350 -39.34 -5.36 15.68
C SER A 350 -39.49 -4.71 17.07
N GLU A 351 -40.70 -4.67 17.63
CA GLU A 351 -40.91 -4.20 19.01
C GLU A 351 -40.17 -5.04 20.05
N LEU A 352 -40.10 -6.37 19.87
CA LEU A 352 -39.34 -7.24 20.76
C LEU A 352 -37.82 -6.97 20.67
N ILE A 353 -37.29 -6.70 19.47
CA ILE A 353 -35.88 -6.35 19.26
C ILE A 353 -35.55 -5.02 19.96
N GLU A 354 -36.42 -4.02 19.87
CA GLU A 354 -36.23 -2.75 20.59
C GLU A 354 -36.17 -2.95 22.11
N LEU A 355 -36.97 -3.87 22.64
CA LEU A 355 -36.91 -4.23 24.06
C LEU A 355 -35.61 -4.97 24.40
N GLU A 356 -35.17 -5.94 23.57
CA GLU A 356 -33.91 -6.66 23.75
C GLU A 356 -32.67 -5.75 23.68
N ALA A 357 -32.74 -4.68 22.89
CA ALA A 357 -31.62 -3.76 22.66
C ALA A 357 -31.39 -2.74 23.79
N LYS A 358 -32.30 -2.63 24.77
CA LYS A 358 -32.12 -1.72 25.91
C LYS A 358 -30.95 -2.16 26.77
N GLU A 359 -30.15 -1.22 27.24
CA GLU A 359 -29.05 -1.51 28.18
C GLU A 359 -29.55 -2.11 29.50
N ILE A 360 -30.71 -1.64 29.98
CA ILE A 360 -31.36 -2.09 31.22
C ILE A 360 -32.87 -2.13 30.99
N ASN A 361 -33.45 -3.32 31.10
CA ASN A 361 -34.89 -3.56 31.12
C ASN A 361 -35.44 -3.71 32.54
N ASP A 362 -36.76 -3.51 32.67
CA ASP A 362 -37.50 -3.69 33.92
C ASP A 362 -38.73 -4.62 33.76
N GLN A 363 -39.56 -4.70 34.80
CA GLN A 363 -40.77 -5.52 34.76
C GLN A 363 -41.85 -4.96 33.81
N THR A 364 -41.84 -3.66 33.54
CA THR A 364 -42.75 -3.02 32.56
C THR A 364 -42.44 -3.53 31.16
N ASP A 365 -41.15 -3.63 30.81
CA ASP A 365 -40.69 -4.18 29.54
C ASP A 365 -41.07 -5.66 29.40
N VAL A 366 -40.89 -6.45 30.46
CA VAL A 366 -41.33 -7.86 30.50
C VAL A 366 -42.83 -7.99 30.24
N ASN A 367 -43.65 -7.13 30.84
CA ASN A 367 -45.10 -7.15 30.65
C ASN A 367 -45.47 -6.78 29.20
N LYS A 368 -44.81 -5.78 28.61
CA LYS A 368 -45.02 -5.39 27.21
C LYS A 368 -44.66 -6.54 26.27
N ALA A 369 -43.49 -7.15 26.45
CA ALA A 369 -43.06 -8.31 25.68
C ALA A 369 -44.03 -9.50 25.81
N ASN A 370 -44.52 -9.78 27.03
CA ASN A 370 -45.46 -10.87 27.27
C ASN A 370 -46.83 -10.62 26.63
N GLU A 371 -47.32 -9.38 26.56
CA GLU A 371 -48.56 -9.06 25.85
C GLU A 371 -48.42 -9.27 24.33
N ILE A 372 -47.25 -8.96 23.75
CA ILE A 372 -46.95 -9.28 22.33
C ILE A 372 -46.96 -10.80 22.12
N LEU A 373 -46.25 -11.55 22.97
CA LEU A 373 -46.07 -13.00 22.85
C LEU A 373 -47.29 -13.83 23.25
N LYS A 374 -48.33 -13.21 23.83
CA LYS A 374 -49.50 -13.90 24.39
C LYS A 374 -50.27 -14.74 23.36
N LYS A 375 -50.33 -14.27 22.12
CA LYS A 375 -51.00 -14.96 21.00
C LYS A 375 -50.08 -15.93 20.28
N ALA A 376 -48.76 -15.77 20.44
CA ALA A 376 -47.77 -16.56 19.74
C ALA A 376 -47.90 -18.05 20.09
N LYS A 377 -47.97 -18.91 19.06
CA LYS A 377 -48.10 -20.36 19.22
C LYS A 377 -46.88 -21.10 18.71
N LYS A 378 -46.38 -22.01 19.54
CA LYS A 378 -45.19 -22.78 19.25
C LYS A 378 -45.55 -24.08 18.54
N ILE A 379 -45.07 -24.26 17.30
CA ILE A 379 -45.21 -25.51 16.55
C ILE A 379 -43.85 -26.00 16.02
N SER A 380 -43.78 -27.26 15.63
CA SER A 380 -42.59 -27.82 14.98
C SER A 380 -42.42 -27.20 13.59
N LEU A 381 -41.21 -26.69 13.29
CA LEU A 381 -40.89 -26.18 11.95
C LEU A 381 -41.06 -27.27 10.89
N ALA A 382 -40.69 -28.52 11.21
CA ALA A 382 -40.84 -29.63 10.28
C ALA A 382 -42.31 -29.93 9.94
N THR A 383 -43.24 -29.68 10.87
CA THR A 383 -44.68 -29.78 10.58
C THR A 383 -45.10 -28.63 9.67
N LYS A 384 -44.70 -27.39 10.01
CA LYS A 384 -45.05 -26.21 9.21
C LYS A 384 -44.55 -26.30 7.77
N LEU A 385 -43.33 -26.77 7.56
CA LEU A 385 -42.74 -26.92 6.23
C LEU A 385 -43.46 -27.98 5.39
N LYS A 386 -44.03 -29.03 6.00
CA LYS A 386 -44.84 -30.02 5.28
C LYS A 386 -46.14 -29.44 4.76
N ASP A 387 -46.73 -28.49 5.48
CA ASP A 387 -48.00 -27.86 5.10
C ASP A 387 -47.84 -26.84 3.96
N LEU A 388 -46.61 -26.42 3.63
CA LEU A 388 -46.33 -25.32 2.69
C LEU A 388 -45.95 -25.77 1.27
N GLU A 389 -45.70 -27.07 1.04
CA GLU A 389 -45.42 -27.68 -0.27
C GLU A 389 -44.49 -26.85 -1.20
N PHE A 390 -43.18 -26.87 -0.92
CA PHE A 390 -42.18 -26.17 -1.77
C PHE A 390 -41.84 -26.94 -3.05
N GLU A 391 -41.60 -26.23 -4.15
CA GLU A 391 -41.24 -26.84 -5.44
C GLU A 391 -39.81 -27.37 -5.46
N ASN A 392 -38.89 -26.70 -4.74
CA ASN A 392 -37.48 -27.05 -4.65
C ASN A 392 -36.83 -26.56 -3.33
N GLU A 393 -35.58 -26.94 -3.09
CA GLU A 393 -34.85 -26.57 -1.87
C GLU A 393 -34.44 -25.09 -1.82
N ASP A 394 -34.28 -24.40 -2.95
CA ASP A 394 -33.92 -22.98 -2.98
C ASP A 394 -35.10 -22.12 -2.49
N GLU A 395 -36.32 -22.39 -2.98
CA GLU A 395 -37.55 -21.73 -2.54
C GLU A 395 -37.78 -21.92 -1.03
N LYS A 396 -37.58 -23.16 -0.55
CA LYS A 396 -37.66 -23.48 0.88
C LYS A 396 -36.62 -22.70 1.69
N SER A 397 -35.39 -22.59 1.19
CA SER A 397 -34.33 -21.81 1.84
C SER A 397 -34.69 -20.32 1.93
N GLU A 398 -35.12 -19.72 0.81
CA GLU A 398 -35.59 -18.33 0.78
C GLU A 398 -36.73 -18.08 1.78
N TRP A 399 -37.68 -19.02 1.85
CA TRP A 399 -38.77 -18.96 2.82
C TRP A 399 -38.25 -19.01 4.26
N LEU A 400 -37.30 -19.91 4.58
CA LEU A 400 -36.72 -20.01 5.92
C LEU A 400 -36.05 -18.70 6.35
N PHE A 401 -35.23 -18.10 5.50
CA PHE A 401 -34.55 -16.83 5.79
C PHE A 401 -35.55 -15.66 5.91
N LYS A 402 -36.53 -15.58 5.01
CA LYS A 402 -37.60 -14.58 5.07
C LYS A 402 -38.46 -14.69 6.34
N ASN A 403 -38.65 -15.91 6.86
CA ASN A 403 -39.48 -16.17 8.04
C ASN A 403 -38.66 -16.33 9.33
N SER A 404 -37.37 -16.05 9.28
CA SER A 404 -36.45 -16.20 10.42
C SER A 404 -36.84 -15.40 11.67
N TYR A 405 -37.56 -14.29 11.49
CA TYR A 405 -38.09 -13.44 12.55
C TYR A 405 -39.08 -14.18 13.48
N ARG A 406 -39.65 -15.30 13.01
CA ARG A 406 -40.60 -16.15 13.73
C ARG A 406 -40.19 -17.62 13.76
N ILE A 407 -38.93 -17.90 13.48
CA ILE A 407 -38.34 -19.23 13.69
C ILE A 407 -37.33 -19.12 14.82
N ILE A 408 -37.34 -20.07 15.74
CA ILE A 408 -36.50 -20.02 16.93
C ILE A 408 -35.75 -21.34 17.13
N LYS A 409 -34.70 -21.27 17.93
CA LYS A 409 -34.09 -22.40 18.61
C LYS A 409 -34.11 -22.21 20.12
N THR A 410 -33.94 -23.31 20.86
CA THR A 410 -33.80 -23.27 22.32
C THR A 410 -32.36 -23.54 22.74
N ALA A 411 -31.88 -22.79 23.73
CA ALA A 411 -30.56 -22.94 24.32
C ALA A 411 -30.62 -23.18 25.83
N GLY A 412 -29.60 -23.84 26.36
CA GLY A 412 -29.43 -24.03 27.79
C GLY A 412 -28.97 -22.74 28.46
N SER A 413 -29.61 -22.36 29.57
CA SER A 413 -29.21 -21.18 30.34
C SER A 413 -29.46 -21.39 31.83
N SER A 414 -28.39 -21.61 32.59
CA SER A 414 -28.48 -21.87 34.04
C SER A 414 -29.08 -20.67 34.78
N SER A 415 -28.66 -19.46 34.43
CA SER A 415 -29.14 -18.22 35.07
C SER A 415 -30.61 -17.97 34.79
N LEU A 416 -31.05 -18.15 33.55
CA LEU A 416 -32.46 -18.00 33.17
C LEU A 416 -33.32 -19.09 33.79
N ALA A 417 -32.83 -20.33 33.84
CA ALA A 417 -33.54 -21.42 34.50
C ALA A 417 -33.78 -21.13 35.99
N THR A 418 -32.78 -20.62 36.71
CA THR A 418 -32.94 -20.19 38.11
C THR A 418 -33.96 -19.06 38.25
N LEU A 419 -33.88 -18.04 37.38
CA LEU A 419 -34.80 -16.91 37.36
C LEU A 419 -36.25 -17.37 37.14
N VAL A 420 -36.50 -18.12 36.07
CA VAL A 420 -37.85 -18.56 35.70
C VAL A 420 -38.44 -19.54 36.73
N LYS A 421 -37.62 -20.43 37.31
CA LYS A 421 -38.06 -21.34 38.39
C LYS A 421 -38.43 -20.59 39.68
N SER A 422 -37.93 -19.38 39.89
CA SER A 422 -38.26 -18.53 41.04
C SER A 422 -39.52 -17.68 40.85
N LEU A 423 -40.12 -17.66 39.66
CA LEU A 423 -41.36 -16.92 39.40
C LEU A 423 -42.56 -17.61 40.06
N ASP A 424 -43.36 -16.84 40.82
CA ASP A 424 -44.55 -17.35 41.52
C ASP A 424 -45.60 -17.94 40.57
N LYS A 425 -45.71 -17.37 39.36
CA LYS A 425 -46.64 -17.82 38.31
C LYS A 425 -45.95 -17.75 36.96
N VAL A 426 -45.99 -18.87 36.23
CA VAL A 426 -45.57 -18.89 34.83
C VAL A 426 -46.75 -18.46 33.95
N PRO A 427 -46.55 -17.52 33.02
CA PRO A 427 -47.60 -17.09 32.09
C PRO A 427 -48.19 -18.27 31.30
N LYS A 428 -49.50 -18.24 31.05
CA LYS A 428 -50.22 -19.25 30.25
C LYS A 428 -50.08 -18.95 28.75
N GLN A 429 -48.87 -19.06 28.23
CA GLN A 429 -48.48 -18.80 26.84
C GLN A 429 -47.29 -19.68 26.49
N ASP A 430 -46.99 -19.90 25.20
CA ASP A 430 -45.95 -20.85 24.80
C ASP A 430 -44.54 -20.26 24.94
N ILE A 431 -44.41 -18.94 24.77
CA ILE A 431 -43.16 -18.17 24.88
C ILE A 431 -43.41 -16.98 25.79
N ALA A 432 -42.52 -16.73 26.75
CA ALA A 432 -42.61 -15.61 27.67
C ALA A 432 -41.26 -14.88 27.79
N ALA A 433 -41.29 -13.70 28.42
CA ALA A 433 -40.13 -12.88 28.70
C ALA A 433 -39.82 -12.84 30.20
N ALA A 434 -38.55 -12.73 30.56
CA ALA A 434 -38.08 -12.50 31.92
C ALA A 434 -36.84 -11.60 31.90
N VAL A 435 -36.66 -10.79 32.94
CA VAL A 435 -35.51 -9.89 33.08
C VAL A 435 -34.60 -10.33 34.22
N SER A 436 -33.30 -10.36 33.96
CA SER A 436 -32.30 -10.69 34.99
C SER A 436 -32.09 -9.54 35.98
N LYS A 437 -31.42 -9.82 37.09
CA LYS A 437 -31.01 -8.79 38.07
C LYS A 437 -30.14 -7.67 37.48
N LYS A 438 -29.48 -7.91 36.34
CA LYS A 438 -28.66 -6.92 35.63
C LYS A 438 -29.44 -6.12 34.58
N GLY A 439 -30.76 -6.32 34.48
CA GLY A 439 -31.59 -5.66 33.47
C GLY A 439 -31.58 -6.33 32.09
N VAL A 440 -30.89 -7.45 31.89
CA VAL A 440 -30.91 -8.15 30.59
C VAL A 440 -32.24 -8.90 30.41
N LEU A 441 -32.98 -8.59 29.35
CA LEU A 441 -34.21 -9.28 28.94
C LEU A 441 -33.89 -10.61 28.23
N PHE A 442 -34.67 -11.63 28.52
CA PHE A 442 -34.59 -12.95 27.89
C PHE A 442 -35.97 -13.45 27.50
N PHE A 443 -36.06 -14.13 26.36
CA PHE A 443 -37.23 -14.93 25.99
C PHE A 443 -37.01 -16.40 26.37
N TYR A 444 -38.09 -17.08 26.75
CA TYR A 444 -38.05 -18.49 27.12
C TYR A 444 -39.33 -19.23 26.77
N ILE A 445 -39.23 -20.52 26.45
CA ILE A 445 -40.40 -21.41 26.32
C ILE A 445 -40.94 -21.77 27.70
N THR A 446 -42.25 -21.87 27.89
CA THR A 446 -42.85 -22.10 29.21
C THR A 446 -43.02 -23.58 29.57
N ASP A 447 -43.02 -24.47 28.57
CA ASP A 447 -43.22 -25.92 28.68
C ASP A 447 -41.92 -26.73 28.83
N PHE A 448 -40.86 -26.11 29.33
CA PHE A 448 -39.57 -26.76 29.56
C PHE A 448 -39.60 -27.74 30.75
N ASN A 449 -38.74 -28.78 30.70
CA ASN A 449 -38.57 -29.71 31.81
C ASN A 449 -37.91 -29.01 33.01
N ARG A 450 -38.66 -28.81 34.10
CA ARG A 450 -38.19 -28.12 35.30
C ARG A 450 -37.30 -28.96 36.20
N GLU A 451 -37.31 -30.28 36.06
CA GLU A 451 -36.51 -31.22 36.84
C GLU A 451 -35.06 -31.25 36.37
N THR A 452 -34.81 -30.91 35.10
CA THR A 452 -33.46 -30.82 34.56
C THR A 452 -32.70 -29.64 35.16
N LYS A 453 -31.42 -29.86 35.50
CA LYS A 453 -30.52 -28.83 36.06
C LYS A 453 -30.24 -27.70 35.05
N GLN A 454 -30.09 -28.05 33.78
CA GLN A 454 -29.86 -27.12 32.66
C GLN A 454 -30.87 -27.38 31.53
N PRO A 455 -32.14 -26.97 31.69
CA PRO A 455 -33.11 -27.13 30.62
C PRO A 455 -32.78 -26.19 29.44
N ARG A 456 -33.02 -26.66 28.21
CA ARG A 456 -33.03 -25.79 27.02
C ARG A 456 -34.33 -24.98 27.02
N LEU A 457 -34.34 -23.85 27.72
CA LEU A 457 -35.51 -22.97 27.83
C LEU A 457 -35.34 -21.63 27.10
N GLN A 458 -34.11 -21.13 26.95
CA GLN A 458 -33.88 -19.81 26.39
C GLN A 458 -34.23 -19.82 24.91
N VAL A 459 -35.06 -18.87 24.48
CA VAL A 459 -35.43 -18.68 23.09
C VAL A 459 -34.42 -17.77 22.41
N ILE A 460 -33.95 -18.21 21.26
CA ILE A 460 -33.09 -17.44 20.35
C ILE A 460 -33.78 -17.44 18.99
N PHE A 461 -34.15 -16.27 18.50
CA PHE A 461 -34.73 -16.11 17.18
C PHE A 461 -33.67 -16.29 16.09
N ALA A 462 -34.05 -16.92 14.98
CA ALA A 462 -33.14 -17.21 13.87
C ALA A 462 -32.62 -15.92 13.22
N ASP A 463 -33.47 -14.89 13.11
CA ASP A 463 -33.13 -13.57 12.57
C ASP A 463 -31.90 -12.92 13.25
N SER A 464 -31.75 -13.13 14.56
CA SER A 464 -30.65 -12.58 15.35
C SER A 464 -29.27 -13.11 14.96
N ASN A 465 -29.22 -14.25 14.24
CA ASN A 465 -27.97 -14.94 13.87
C ASN A 465 -27.78 -15.07 12.34
N ILE A 466 -28.65 -14.47 11.52
CA ILE A 466 -28.49 -14.48 10.06
C ILE A 466 -27.24 -13.71 9.64
N PHE A 467 -26.98 -12.57 10.28
CA PHE A 467 -25.82 -11.73 9.98
C PHE A 467 -24.69 -12.01 10.95
N LYS A 468 -23.54 -12.44 10.42
CA LYS A 468 -22.33 -12.75 11.19
C LYS A 468 -21.28 -11.67 11.03
N ASN A 469 -20.59 -11.35 12.12
CA ASN A 469 -19.42 -10.49 12.04
C ASN A 469 -18.31 -11.21 11.25
N PRO A 470 -17.58 -10.51 10.38
CA PRO A 470 -16.39 -11.06 9.76
C PRO A 470 -15.32 -11.28 10.83
N CYS A 471 -14.81 -12.51 10.93
CA CYS A 471 -13.68 -12.87 11.79
C CYS A 471 -12.35 -12.68 11.03
N ASP A 472 -11.28 -13.30 11.50
CA ASP A 472 -9.98 -13.35 10.82
C ASP A 472 -9.89 -14.49 9.78
N PHE A 473 -11.00 -15.18 9.48
CA PHE A 473 -11.08 -16.18 8.42
C PHE A 473 -12.29 -15.92 7.51
N TRP A 474 -12.02 -15.43 6.30
CA TRP A 474 -13.04 -15.05 5.32
C TRP A 474 -13.23 -16.16 4.30
N GLN A 475 -14.43 -16.74 4.30
CA GLN A 475 -14.87 -17.77 3.35
C GLN A 475 -16.17 -17.37 2.62
N ASP A 476 -16.80 -16.30 3.08
CA ASP A 476 -18.08 -15.80 2.60
C ASP A 476 -17.94 -15.00 1.30
N ILE A 477 -16.77 -14.41 1.07
CA ILE A 477 -16.45 -13.71 -0.18
C ILE A 477 -16.13 -14.74 -1.26
N LYS A 478 -16.91 -14.73 -2.34
CA LYS A 478 -16.61 -15.53 -3.53
C LYS A 478 -15.36 -14.98 -4.21
N THR A 479 -14.38 -15.86 -4.48
CA THR A 479 -13.10 -15.48 -5.11
C THR A 479 -12.85 -16.23 -6.43
N THR A 480 -13.83 -16.99 -6.94
CA THR A 480 -13.71 -17.77 -8.18
C THR A 480 -14.90 -17.54 -9.14
N GLY A 481 -14.71 -17.82 -10.43
CA GLY A 481 -15.74 -17.69 -11.47
C GLY A 481 -15.81 -16.30 -12.09
N ALA A 482 -16.89 -15.57 -11.83
CA ALA A 482 -17.25 -14.30 -12.49
C ALA A 482 -16.31 -13.11 -12.20
N ILE A 483 -15.33 -13.27 -11.30
CA ILE A 483 -14.36 -12.22 -10.96
C ILE A 483 -13.45 -11.90 -12.13
N ALA A 484 -13.21 -12.85 -13.03
CA ALA A 484 -12.38 -12.64 -14.22
C ALA A 484 -12.86 -11.45 -15.07
N GLU A 485 -14.17 -11.14 -15.08
CA GLU A 485 -14.76 -10.04 -15.87
C GLU A 485 -14.94 -8.73 -15.08
N GLU A 486 -14.67 -8.70 -13.76
CA GLU A 486 -14.83 -7.47 -12.95
C GLU A 486 -14.03 -6.27 -13.49
N GLY A 487 -14.67 -5.10 -13.57
CA GLY A 487 -14.07 -3.86 -14.07
C GLY A 487 -13.87 -3.81 -15.58
N GLY A 488 -14.40 -4.79 -16.34
CA GLY A 488 -14.25 -4.85 -17.80
C GLY A 488 -12.82 -5.12 -18.27
N VAL A 489 -12.01 -5.77 -17.42
CA VAL A 489 -10.63 -6.19 -17.73
C VAL A 489 -10.52 -7.72 -17.60
N LYS A 490 -9.85 -8.36 -18.56
CA LYS A 490 -9.81 -9.82 -18.73
C LYS A 490 -8.51 -10.42 -18.20
N LEU A 491 -8.28 -10.26 -16.90
CA LEU A 491 -7.18 -10.91 -16.21
C LEU A 491 -7.64 -12.24 -15.62
N SER A 492 -7.07 -13.34 -16.14
CA SER A 492 -7.37 -14.69 -15.65
C SER A 492 -6.80 -14.96 -14.25
N ASN A 493 -5.72 -14.27 -13.87
CA ASN A 493 -5.06 -14.35 -12.56
C ASN A 493 -4.54 -12.98 -12.11
N GLY A 494 -4.27 -12.81 -10.81
CA GLY A 494 -3.64 -11.60 -10.23
C GLY A 494 -4.61 -10.50 -9.80
N LYS A 495 -5.76 -10.35 -10.46
CA LYS A 495 -6.79 -9.38 -10.06
C LYS A 495 -7.45 -9.77 -8.74
N LYS A 496 -7.44 -8.87 -7.76
CA LYS A 496 -8.15 -9.06 -6.49
C LYS A 496 -9.67 -8.81 -6.66
N PRO A 497 -10.54 -9.63 -6.04
CA PRO A 497 -11.99 -9.43 -6.07
C PRO A 497 -12.40 -8.10 -5.42
N GLU A 498 -13.29 -7.33 -6.06
CA GLU A 498 -13.75 -6.04 -5.53
C GLU A 498 -14.37 -6.15 -4.13
N LYS A 499 -15.03 -7.27 -3.80
CA LYS A 499 -15.68 -7.49 -2.51
C LYS A 499 -14.72 -7.50 -1.32
N ILE A 500 -13.46 -7.93 -1.49
CA ILE A 500 -12.44 -7.87 -0.43
C ILE A 500 -12.13 -6.41 -0.10
N LEU A 501 -11.88 -5.61 -1.14
CA LEU A 501 -11.56 -4.19 -1.01
C LEU A 501 -12.76 -3.41 -0.47
N TYR A 502 -13.98 -3.74 -0.90
CA TYR A 502 -15.22 -3.15 -0.42
C TYR A 502 -15.37 -3.32 1.09
N ARG A 503 -15.19 -4.54 1.60
CA ARG A 503 -15.23 -4.82 3.04
C ARG A 503 -14.22 -3.96 3.80
N LEU A 504 -12.97 -3.94 3.35
CA LEU A 504 -11.91 -3.15 4.01
C LEU A 504 -12.20 -1.65 3.97
N ILE A 505 -12.53 -1.09 2.80
CA ILE A 505 -12.81 0.34 2.63
C ILE A 505 -14.04 0.74 3.44
N LYS A 506 -15.10 -0.08 3.45
CA LYS A 506 -16.34 0.16 4.22
C LYS A 506 -16.07 0.21 5.73
N MET A 507 -15.26 -0.71 6.24
CA MET A 507 -14.97 -0.81 7.67
C MET A 507 -13.98 0.28 8.15
N ILE A 508 -13.06 0.74 7.30
CA ILE A 508 -11.91 1.57 7.71
C ILE A 508 -12.09 3.06 7.36
N THR A 509 -12.83 3.38 6.29
CA THR A 509 -12.88 4.74 5.72
C THR A 509 -14.30 5.31 5.67
N ASN A 510 -14.43 6.64 5.70
CA ASN A 510 -15.64 7.39 5.37
C ASN A 510 -15.61 7.89 3.91
N GLU A 511 -16.74 8.40 3.41
CA GLU A 511 -16.75 9.13 2.13
C GLU A 511 -15.75 10.29 2.15
N GLY A 512 -15.02 10.48 1.05
CA GLY A 512 -14.00 11.52 0.90
C GLY A 512 -12.63 11.20 1.53
N ASP A 513 -12.49 10.16 2.34
CA ASP A 513 -11.18 9.72 2.86
C ASP A 513 -10.25 9.30 1.71
N VAL A 514 -8.94 9.42 1.94
CA VAL A 514 -7.91 9.08 0.95
C VAL A 514 -7.50 7.61 1.08
N VAL A 515 -7.62 6.87 -0.03
CA VAL A 515 -7.19 5.48 -0.18
C VAL A 515 -6.01 5.42 -1.15
N LEU A 516 -4.90 4.82 -0.74
CA LEU A 516 -3.69 4.68 -1.56
C LEU A 516 -3.39 3.22 -1.87
N ASP A 517 -3.07 2.94 -3.12
CA ASP A 517 -2.51 1.68 -3.59
C ASP A 517 -1.31 1.94 -4.49
N TYR A 518 -0.12 1.56 -4.02
CA TYR A 518 1.13 1.74 -4.76
C TYR A 518 1.66 0.45 -5.40
N HIS A 519 0.82 -0.60 -5.43
CA HIS A 519 0.98 -1.81 -6.23
C HIS A 519 -0.32 -2.03 -7.01
N LEU A 520 -0.77 -0.99 -7.72
CA LEU A 520 -2.14 -0.85 -8.18
C LEU A 520 -2.56 -1.94 -9.18
N GLY A 521 -1.64 -2.43 -10.02
CA GLY A 521 -1.92 -3.42 -11.05
C GLY A 521 -3.09 -3.01 -11.93
N SER A 522 -4.12 -3.86 -11.98
CA SER A 522 -5.35 -3.61 -12.76
C SER A 522 -6.29 -2.53 -12.20
N GLY A 523 -5.98 -1.94 -11.04
CA GLY A 523 -6.77 -0.84 -10.47
C GLY A 523 -8.01 -1.25 -9.67
N THR A 524 -8.08 -2.47 -9.11
CA THR A 524 -9.23 -2.89 -8.26
C THR A 524 -9.44 -1.92 -7.09
N THR A 525 -8.38 -1.54 -6.37
CA THR A 525 -8.50 -0.65 -5.20
C THR A 525 -9.06 0.71 -5.58
N ALA A 526 -8.55 1.32 -6.66
CA ALA A 526 -9.03 2.60 -7.17
C ALA A 526 -10.48 2.52 -7.66
N ALA A 527 -10.85 1.44 -8.36
CA ALA A 527 -12.22 1.22 -8.82
C ALA A 527 -13.21 1.16 -7.66
N VAL A 528 -12.91 0.39 -6.61
CA VAL A 528 -13.77 0.26 -5.43
C VAL A 528 -13.84 1.57 -4.64
N ALA A 529 -12.70 2.22 -4.41
CA ALA A 529 -12.68 3.52 -3.74
C ALA A 529 -13.54 4.57 -4.48
N HIS A 530 -13.45 4.61 -5.81
CA HIS A 530 -14.25 5.51 -6.66
C HIS A 530 -15.74 5.22 -6.56
N LYS A 531 -16.16 3.95 -6.72
CA LYS A 531 -17.56 3.52 -6.58
C LYS A 531 -18.13 3.86 -5.19
N MET A 532 -17.27 3.85 -4.17
CA MET A 532 -17.60 4.20 -2.79
C MET A 532 -17.38 5.68 -2.45
N LYS A 533 -17.09 6.56 -3.42
CA LYS A 533 -16.87 8.01 -3.20
C LYS A 533 -15.74 8.34 -2.22
N ARG A 534 -14.68 7.55 -2.21
CA ARG A 534 -13.39 7.88 -1.56
C ARG A 534 -12.47 8.54 -2.58
N GLN A 535 -11.55 9.38 -2.13
CA GLN A 535 -10.46 9.83 -2.98
C GLN A 535 -9.47 8.68 -3.12
N PHE A 536 -9.06 8.34 -4.34
CA PHE A 536 -8.01 7.34 -4.55
C PHE A 536 -6.72 7.94 -5.09
N ILE A 537 -5.61 7.31 -4.72
CA ILE A 537 -4.28 7.52 -5.30
C ILE A 537 -3.76 6.14 -5.69
N GLY A 538 -3.54 5.93 -6.98
CA GLY A 538 -3.00 4.68 -7.51
C GLY A 538 -1.62 4.90 -8.13
N VAL A 539 -0.67 4.00 -7.87
CA VAL A 539 0.65 4.01 -8.54
C VAL A 539 0.90 2.68 -9.24
N GLU A 540 1.24 2.76 -10.52
CA GLU A 540 1.63 1.60 -11.34
C GLU A 540 2.74 1.99 -12.33
N GLN A 541 3.75 1.14 -12.48
CA GLN A 541 4.85 1.39 -13.43
C GLN A 541 4.68 0.62 -14.74
N LEU A 542 4.05 -0.55 -14.69
CA LEU A 542 3.93 -1.48 -15.81
C LEU A 542 2.80 -1.08 -16.77
N ASN A 543 2.82 -1.69 -17.95
CA ASN A 543 1.78 -1.53 -18.97
C ASN A 543 1.22 -2.92 -19.31
N TYR A 544 -0.08 -3.09 -19.08
CA TYR A 544 -0.84 -4.30 -19.29
C TYR A 544 -1.84 -4.19 -20.44
N GLY A 545 -1.75 -3.13 -21.26
CA GLY A 545 -2.62 -2.90 -22.39
C GLY A 545 -4.08 -2.76 -21.98
N GLU A 546 -4.95 -3.66 -22.46
CA GLU A 546 -6.39 -3.66 -22.15
C GLU A 546 -6.69 -3.91 -20.67
N ASN A 547 -5.70 -4.37 -19.89
CA ASN A 547 -5.85 -4.66 -18.46
C ASN A 547 -5.30 -3.54 -17.55
N ASP A 548 -4.90 -2.41 -18.11
CA ASP A 548 -4.39 -1.27 -17.35
C ASP A 548 -5.45 -0.67 -16.42
N SER A 549 -4.99 -0.17 -15.27
CA SER A 549 -5.81 0.55 -14.30
C SER A 549 -6.59 1.72 -14.93
N VAL A 550 -5.99 2.42 -15.89
CA VAL A 550 -6.65 3.51 -16.64
C VAL A 550 -7.85 3.00 -17.46
N VAL A 551 -7.73 1.84 -18.09
CA VAL A 551 -8.84 1.22 -18.86
C VAL A 551 -9.97 0.84 -17.93
N ARG A 552 -9.65 0.17 -16.82
CA ARG A 552 -10.63 -0.17 -15.79
C ARG A 552 -11.36 1.05 -15.26
N LEU A 553 -10.64 2.12 -14.93
CA LEU A 553 -11.24 3.34 -14.37
C LEU A 553 -12.12 4.08 -15.38
N LYS A 554 -11.76 4.06 -16.67
CA LYS A 554 -12.66 4.54 -17.73
C LYS A 554 -13.96 3.73 -17.75
N ASN A 555 -13.90 2.40 -17.62
CA ASN A 555 -15.11 1.57 -17.51
C ASN A 555 -15.94 1.91 -16.26
N VAL A 556 -15.30 2.15 -15.12
CA VAL A 556 -15.98 2.56 -13.88
C VAL A 556 -16.69 3.90 -14.07
N ILE A 557 -16.04 4.91 -14.65
CA ILE A 557 -16.66 6.20 -14.96
C ILE A 557 -17.85 6.03 -15.91
N ASN A 558 -17.76 5.11 -16.87
CA ASN A 558 -18.83 4.81 -17.82
C ASN A 558 -19.95 3.92 -17.25
N GLY A 559 -19.93 3.61 -15.96
CA GLY A 559 -21.00 2.87 -15.29
C GLY A 559 -20.84 1.35 -15.34
N ASP A 560 -19.61 0.84 -15.18
CA ASP A 560 -19.33 -0.58 -14.94
C ASP A 560 -20.34 -1.19 -13.96
N ASN A 561 -21.00 -2.27 -14.38
CA ASN A 561 -22.07 -2.96 -13.64
C ASN A 561 -21.60 -4.24 -12.94
N SER A 562 -20.30 -4.52 -12.95
CA SER A 562 -19.70 -5.69 -12.31
C SER A 562 -19.24 -5.44 -10.87
N GLY A 563 -18.81 -6.50 -10.18
CA GLY A 563 -18.24 -6.42 -8.84
C GLY A 563 -19.24 -5.86 -7.81
N ILE A 564 -18.89 -4.74 -7.17
CA ILE A 564 -19.74 -4.11 -6.16
C ILE A 564 -20.76 -3.11 -6.72
N SER A 565 -20.92 -3.01 -8.03
CA SER A 565 -21.87 -2.05 -8.63
C SER A 565 -23.35 -2.40 -8.42
N THR A 566 -23.64 -3.52 -7.77
CA THR A 566 -24.98 -4.05 -7.53
C THR A 566 -25.86 -3.15 -6.66
N GLU A 567 -27.18 -3.39 -6.68
CA GLU A 567 -28.13 -2.62 -5.87
C GLU A 567 -27.97 -2.83 -4.36
N GLU A 568 -27.46 -3.99 -3.96
CA GLU A 568 -27.24 -4.38 -2.56
C GLU A 568 -26.00 -3.70 -1.96
N ASP A 569 -25.03 -3.31 -2.80
CA ASP A 569 -23.74 -2.78 -2.37
C ASP A 569 -23.68 -1.25 -2.46
N VAL A 570 -23.58 -0.71 -3.68
CA VAL A 570 -23.33 0.73 -3.89
C VAL A 570 -24.20 1.39 -4.94
N GLN A 571 -25.02 0.64 -5.70
CA GLN A 571 -25.91 1.18 -6.75
C GLN A 571 -25.16 2.07 -7.76
N TRP A 572 -23.98 1.63 -8.21
CA TRP A 572 -23.14 2.45 -9.08
C TRP A 572 -23.76 2.64 -10.47
N LYS A 573 -23.82 3.88 -10.95
CA LYS A 573 -24.36 4.26 -12.26
C LYS A 573 -23.35 4.98 -13.16
N GLY A 574 -22.10 5.08 -12.74
CA GLY A 574 -21.05 5.84 -13.43
C GLY A 574 -20.89 7.29 -12.93
N GLY A 575 -19.94 8.00 -13.53
CA GLY A 575 -19.56 9.37 -13.21
C GLY A 575 -18.20 9.49 -12.52
N GLY A 576 -17.84 10.73 -12.20
CA GLY A 576 -16.54 11.09 -11.64
C GLY A 576 -15.44 11.21 -12.68
N GLU A 577 -14.23 11.40 -12.20
CA GLU A 577 -13.04 11.71 -13.01
C GLU A 577 -11.78 11.42 -12.20
N PHE A 578 -10.63 11.40 -12.87
CA PHE A 578 -9.31 11.35 -12.24
C PHE A 578 -8.26 12.09 -13.06
N VAL A 579 -7.17 12.46 -12.41
CA VAL A 579 -5.98 13.03 -13.05
C VAL A 579 -4.95 11.91 -13.20
N TYR A 580 -4.49 11.73 -14.44
CA TYR A 580 -3.36 10.89 -14.77
C TYR A 580 -2.11 11.75 -14.86
N LEU A 581 -0.99 11.26 -14.33
CA LEU A 581 0.32 11.89 -14.41
C LEU A 581 1.43 10.83 -14.41
N GLU A 582 2.62 11.23 -14.86
CA GLU A 582 3.82 10.39 -14.89
C GLU A 582 4.97 11.07 -14.13
N LEU A 583 5.89 10.26 -13.59
CA LEU A 583 7.19 10.78 -13.17
C LEU A 583 8.04 11.03 -14.42
N LYS A 584 8.61 12.24 -14.58
CA LYS A 584 9.45 12.57 -15.75
C LYS A 584 10.70 11.71 -15.74
N LYS A 585 10.76 10.74 -16.67
CA LYS A 585 11.89 9.83 -16.83
C LYS A 585 13.12 10.58 -17.32
N TYR A 586 14.28 10.12 -16.88
CA TYR A 586 15.57 10.51 -17.42
C TYR A 586 16.38 9.26 -17.76
N ASN A 587 17.28 8.78 -16.88
CA ASN A 587 18.02 7.54 -17.15
C ASN A 587 17.11 6.31 -17.28
N GLN A 588 15.91 6.36 -16.69
CA GLN A 588 14.90 5.31 -16.86
C GLN A 588 14.52 5.08 -18.34
N THR A 589 14.53 6.12 -19.18
CA THR A 589 14.26 5.98 -20.62
C THR A 589 15.31 5.10 -21.31
N PHE A 590 16.59 5.24 -20.93
CA PHE A 590 17.65 4.38 -21.47
C PHE A 590 17.53 2.95 -20.96
N ILE A 591 17.18 2.74 -19.69
CA ILE A 591 16.94 1.39 -19.15
C ILE A 591 15.85 0.66 -19.94
N GLU A 592 14.72 1.32 -20.18
CA GLU A 592 13.61 0.73 -20.96
C GLU A 592 14.04 0.39 -22.39
N GLN A 593 14.78 1.29 -23.06
CA GLN A 593 15.31 1.02 -24.39
C GLN A 593 16.31 -0.15 -24.41
N ILE A 594 17.17 -0.25 -23.39
CA ILE A 594 18.13 -1.35 -23.23
C ILE A 594 17.38 -2.67 -23.01
N GLU A 595 16.36 -2.68 -22.16
CA GLU A 595 15.54 -3.86 -21.87
C GLU A 595 14.77 -4.34 -23.12
N GLU A 596 14.21 -3.42 -23.90
CA GLU A 596 13.48 -3.73 -25.14
C GLU A 596 14.38 -4.13 -26.32
N ALA A 597 15.66 -3.76 -26.30
CA ALA A 597 16.60 -4.05 -27.37
C ALA A 597 16.72 -5.56 -27.63
N LYS A 598 16.63 -5.97 -28.91
CA LYS A 598 16.65 -7.38 -29.31
C LYS A 598 18.00 -7.86 -29.82
N ASP A 599 18.93 -6.94 -30.03
CA ASP A 599 20.24 -7.22 -30.61
C ASP A 599 21.31 -6.20 -30.16
N THR A 600 22.57 -6.60 -30.30
CA THR A 600 23.74 -5.79 -29.95
C THR A 600 23.83 -4.50 -30.76
N LYS A 601 23.36 -4.49 -32.02
CA LYS A 601 23.44 -3.29 -32.87
C LYS A 601 22.58 -2.16 -32.28
N THR A 602 21.39 -2.51 -31.81
CA THR A 602 20.48 -1.59 -31.13
C THR A 602 21.10 -1.08 -29.83
N LEU A 603 21.73 -1.96 -29.03
CA LEU A 603 22.43 -1.56 -27.80
C LEU A 603 23.58 -0.58 -28.06
N LEU A 604 24.35 -0.77 -29.13
CA LEU A 604 25.42 0.16 -29.51
C LEU A 604 24.87 1.53 -29.92
N GLN A 605 23.71 1.58 -30.59
CA GLN A 605 23.05 2.85 -30.90
C GLN A 605 22.57 3.56 -29.62
N ILE A 606 22.06 2.81 -28.66
CA ILE A 606 21.66 3.35 -27.35
C ILE A 606 22.90 3.87 -26.60
N TRP A 607 24.01 3.14 -26.62
CA TRP A 607 25.29 3.59 -26.03
C TRP A 607 25.77 4.92 -26.61
N GLU A 608 25.70 5.11 -27.92
CA GLU A 608 26.04 6.39 -28.55
C GLU A 608 25.15 7.54 -28.04
N GLN A 609 23.86 7.28 -27.82
CA GLN A 609 22.95 8.28 -27.25
C GLN A 609 23.25 8.54 -25.76
N MET A 610 23.56 7.51 -24.98
CA MET A 610 23.93 7.62 -23.57
C MET A 610 25.14 8.54 -23.39
N LYS A 611 26.20 8.35 -24.18
CA LYS A 611 27.40 9.21 -24.13
C LYS A 611 27.11 10.70 -24.32
N ALA A 612 26.07 11.04 -25.08
CA ALA A 612 25.72 12.42 -25.38
C ALA A 612 24.65 13.01 -24.46
N LYS A 613 23.80 12.17 -23.83
CA LYS A 613 22.54 12.62 -23.22
C LYS A 613 22.19 12.00 -21.87
N SER A 614 22.93 11.00 -21.38
CA SER A 614 22.66 10.35 -20.09
C SER A 614 23.60 10.83 -18.99
N PHE A 615 23.15 10.79 -17.74
CA PHE A 615 24.04 10.89 -16.58
C PHE A 615 24.61 9.50 -16.25
N LEU A 616 25.87 9.30 -16.62
CA LEU A 616 26.64 8.12 -16.24
C LEU A 616 27.15 8.25 -14.80
N ASN A 617 27.44 7.12 -14.16
CA ASN A 617 28.11 7.11 -12.86
C ASN A 617 29.41 7.91 -12.95
N TYR A 618 29.70 8.71 -11.92
CA TYR A 618 30.83 9.66 -11.91
C TYR A 618 32.22 9.01 -12.16
N ASN A 619 32.31 7.70 -11.94
CA ASN A 619 33.52 6.89 -12.09
C ASN A 619 33.64 6.24 -13.49
N VAL A 620 32.68 6.47 -14.40
CA VAL A 620 32.68 5.89 -15.75
C VAL A 620 33.58 6.70 -16.67
N ASP A 621 34.63 6.04 -17.17
CA ASP A 621 35.53 6.59 -18.19
C ASP A 621 35.07 6.13 -19.59
N ILE A 622 34.42 7.04 -20.33
CA ILE A 622 33.89 6.78 -21.67
C ILE A 622 34.99 6.31 -22.64
N LYS A 623 36.23 6.82 -22.52
CA LYS A 623 37.31 6.43 -23.44
C LYS A 623 37.69 4.97 -23.24
N LYS A 624 37.84 4.54 -21.98
CA LYS A 624 38.10 3.13 -21.64
C LYS A 624 36.97 2.20 -22.09
N GLN A 625 35.71 2.62 -21.94
CA GLN A 625 34.59 1.81 -22.42
C GLN A 625 34.63 1.63 -23.95
N ASN A 626 35.00 2.68 -24.70
CA ASN A 626 35.13 2.58 -26.15
C ASN A 626 36.35 1.74 -26.59
N GLU A 627 37.44 1.74 -25.83
CA GLU A 627 38.61 0.90 -26.08
C GLU A 627 38.28 -0.60 -25.97
N HIS A 628 37.37 -0.98 -25.08
CA HIS A 628 36.95 -2.37 -24.86
C HIS A 628 35.65 -2.73 -25.60
N LEU A 629 35.25 -1.95 -26.61
CA LEU A 629 33.97 -2.15 -27.30
C LEU A 629 33.89 -3.50 -28.05
N GLU A 630 35.02 -3.99 -28.56
CA GLU A 630 35.05 -5.32 -29.20
C GLU A 630 34.87 -6.44 -28.18
N GLU A 631 35.43 -6.32 -26.98
CA GLU A 631 35.19 -7.28 -25.88
C GLU A 631 33.73 -7.25 -25.44
N PHE A 632 33.12 -6.07 -25.32
CA PHE A 632 31.70 -5.91 -25.01
C PHE A 632 30.79 -6.66 -26.01
N LYS A 633 31.12 -6.61 -27.31
CA LYS A 633 30.37 -7.33 -28.35
C LYS A 633 30.44 -8.85 -28.20
N THR A 634 31.45 -9.39 -27.51
CA THR A 634 31.57 -10.84 -27.26
C THR A 634 30.68 -11.35 -26.13
N LEU A 635 30.18 -10.45 -25.27
CA LEU A 635 29.26 -10.79 -24.18
C LEU A 635 27.91 -11.27 -24.72
N SER A 636 27.18 -12.05 -23.93
CA SER A 636 25.78 -12.37 -24.23
C SER A 636 24.92 -11.11 -24.22
N LEU A 637 23.80 -11.12 -24.93
CA LEU A 637 22.89 -9.96 -24.96
C LEU A 637 22.41 -9.56 -23.55
N ALA A 638 22.20 -10.54 -22.65
CA ALA A 638 21.82 -10.27 -21.28
C ALA A 638 22.92 -9.54 -20.50
N GLU A 639 24.17 -9.98 -20.64
CA GLU A 639 25.34 -9.31 -20.02
C GLU A 639 25.58 -7.93 -20.62
N GLN A 640 25.39 -7.75 -21.93
CA GLN A 640 25.48 -6.44 -22.59
C GLN A 640 24.46 -5.45 -22.03
N LYS A 641 23.20 -5.89 -21.87
CA LYS A 641 22.14 -5.08 -21.26
C LYS A 641 22.48 -4.71 -19.83
N GLN A 642 22.88 -5.70 -19.03
CA GLN A 642 23.26 -5.47 -17.64
C GLN A 642 24.41 -4.46 -17.53
N HIS A 643 25.47 -4.63 -18.33
CA HIS A 643 26.62 -3.73 -18.33
C HIS A 643 26.21 -2.29 -18.64
N LEU A 644 25.41 -2.05 -19.69
CA LEU A 644 24.94 -0.70 -20.01
C LEU A 644 24.07 -0.09 -18.91
N CYS A 645 23.19 -0.88 -18.28
CA CYS A 645 22.40 -0.42 -17.14
C CYS A 645 23.27 -0.06 -15.92
N GLU A 646 24.39 -0.75 -15.71
CA GLU A 646 25.34 -0.46 -14.62
C GLU A 646 26.13 0.83 -14.83
N LEU A 647 26.26 1.31 -16.07
CA LEU A 647 26.94 2.58 -16.36
C LEU A 647 26.08 3.81 -16.00
N LEU A 648 24.75 3.67 -15.94
CA LEU A 648 23.82 4.76 -15.64
C LEU A 648 23.81 5.09 -14.14
N ASP A 649 23.78 6.38 -13.82
CA ASP A 649 23.55 6.84 -12.44
C ASP A 649 22.09 6.63 -12.05
N LYS A 650 21.88 5.76 -11.07
CA LYS A 650 20.55 5.41 -10.57
C LYS A 650 19.91 6.55 -9.78
N ASN A 651 20.67 7.50 -9.23
CA ASN A 651 20.10 8.70 -8.59
C ASN A 651 19.36 9.61 -9.59
N GLN A 652 19.62 9.45 -10.90
CA GLN A 652 19.02 10.23 -11.98
C GLN A 652 18.08 9.37 -12.86
N LEU A 653 17.44 8.34 -12.31
CA LEU A 653 16.43 7.58 -13.07
C LEU A 653 15.28 8.47 -13.56
N TYR A 654 14.89 9.44 -12.74
CA TYR A 654 13.83 10.40 -12.99
C TYR A 654 14.35 11.79 -12.65
N VAL A 655 13.81 12.81 -13.30
CA VAL A 655 14.22 14.21 -13.08
C VAL A 655 13.78 14.64 -11.68
N ASN A 656 14.73 15.06 -10.85
CA ASN A 656 14.46 15.60 -9.52
C ASN A 656 13.79 16.97 -9.63
N LEU A 657 12.92 17.28 -8.66
CA LEU A 657 12.23 18.57 -8.57
C LEU A 657 13.23 19.74 -8.55
N SER A 658 14.35 19.56 -7.85
CA SER A 658 15.45 20.53 -7.77
C SER A 658 16.12 20.85 -9.12
N SER A 659 15.85 20.07 -10.17
CA SER A 659 16.34 20.27 -11.54
C SER A 659 15.26 20.77 -12.51
N LEU A 660 14.10 21.22 -12.01
CA LEU A 660 12.96 21.63 -12.85
C LEU A 660 13.29 22.75 -13.86
N ASN A 661 14.18 23.68 -13.49
CA ASN A 661 14.57 24.82 -14.34
C ASN A 661 15.93 24.62 -15.03
N ASP A 662 16.57 23.46 -14.83
CA ASP A 662 17.84 23.14 -15.45
C ASP A 662 17.60 22.81 -16.94
N THR A 663 18.32 23.51 -17.81
CA THR A 663 18.19 23.40 -19.26
C THR A 663 18.56 22.02 -19.78
N ASP A 664 19.39 21.28 -19.06
CA ASP A 664 19.87 19.96 -19.47
C ASP A 664 18.75 18.90 -19.47
N PHE A 665 17.70 19.12 -18.68
CA PHE A 665 16.55 18.20 -18.57
C PHE A 665 15.38 18.57 -19.48
N ALA A 666 15.47 19.71 -20.19
CA ALA A 666 14.49 20.19 -21.16
C ALA A 666 13.03 20.08 -20.69
N CYS A 667 12.73 20.51 -19.46
CA CYS A 667 11.37 20.49 -18.92
C CYS A 667 10.45 21.47 -19.70
N THR A 668 9.33 20.98 -20.21
CA THR A 668 8.35 21.78 -20.95
C THR A 668 7.59 22.74 -20.03
N GLU A 669 6.95 23.77 -20.59
CA GLU A 669 6.13 24.69 -19.79
C GLU A 669 4.91 23.99 -19.15
N GLU A 670 4.38 22.95 -19.79
CA GLU A 670 3.32 22.11 -19.22
C GLU A 670 3.82 21.31 -18.02
N GLU A 671 5.00 20.69 -18.12
CA GLU A 671 5.66 19.97 -17.03
C GLU A 671 5.97 20.89 -15.85
N LYS A 672 6.48 22.09 -16.12
CA LYS A 672 6.67 23.13 -15.10
C LYS A 672 5.36 23.53 -14.45
N LYS A 673 4.30 23.73 -15.24
CA LYS A 673 2.99 24.13 -14.71
C LYS A 673 2.40 23.07 -13.78
N VAL A 674 2.33 21.81 -14.21
CA VAL A 674 1.78 20.74 -13.34
C VAL A 674 2.65 20.51 -12.10
N THR A 675 3.96 20.54 -12.25
CA THR A 675 4.90 20.34 -11.14
C THR A 675 4.77 21.46 -10.11
N LYS A 676 4.77 22.73 -10.56
CA LYS A 676 4.59 23.88 -9.66
C LYS A 676 3.22 23.87 -8.98
N ASP A 677 2.17 23.47 -9.68
CA ASP A 677 0.82 23.35 -9.09
C ASP A 677 0.78 22.24 -8.02
N PHE A 678 1.34 21.06 -8.30
CA PHE A 678 1.38 19.96 -7.34
C PHE A 678 2.13 20.33 -6.05
N TYR A 679 3.35 20.84 -6.19
CA TYR A 679 4.23 21.20 -5.06
C TYR A 679 3.99 22.60 -4.49
N ARG A 680 3.04 23.35 -5.06
CA ARG A 680 2.72 24.73 -4.67
C ARG A 680 3.94 25.66 -4.66
N MET A 681 4.79 25.51 -5.67
CA MET A 681 5.96 26.35 -5.86
C MET A 681 5.53 27.76 -6.28
N LYS A 682 6.23 28.76 -5.75
CA LYS A 682 5.96 30.18 -6.05
C LYS A 682 6.59 30.65 -7.35
#